data_AF-A0A850RK74-F1
#
_entry.id   AF-A0A850RK74-F1
#
_cell.length_a   1.000
_cell.length_b   1.000
_cell.length_c   1.000
_cell.angle_alpha   90.00
_cell.angle_beta   90.00
_cell.angle_gamma   90.00
#
_symmetry.space_group_name_H-M   'P 1'
#
loop_
_entity.id
_entity.type
_entity.pdbx_description
1 polymer ?
#
loop_
_entity_poly.entity_id
_entity_poly.type
_entity_poly.pdbx_seq_one_letter_code
_entity_poly.pdbx_strand_id
1 'polypeptide(L)'
;MRIAVEAPLADTFDYLPPIDPPLARLRPGMRLLVPFGRGSRVGILMAVVDRSTHPVDKLRRVERVLDPEPLLDEPDLKLLAWAAAYYQQPIGEALFAAIPARLRDPEPLPLETTPGLQATESGRTLDLEMLSRAPKQRALLDALRSEPEGLTLGELAARLGDSKGAICALRSKGWVADIQLARTTDQAAEKPPLTGPELHAEQEVAVEAVRAVFGAFGAFLLDGVTGSGKTEVYIRLIESVIAQGRQALVVVPEIGLTPQLRERFRTRLPGPIAVLHSALKASERERNWLRAARGEANLILGTRSAVLAPIPRLGLIVVDEEHDDSLKQQDGLRYSGRDLAVRRAQLAGCPVVLGSATPSLETLRNAQLGRYRWLRLTERAGGARPPTISILDIRNQPLRAGLSPVLREHMQAELTAGNQILLFLNRRGYAPVLTCHACGWVGECPHCDARLTLHLSERRLWCHHCGWSCLQPGQCPKCRSLELRMLGRGTERLEEELVELFPETRIARLDRDSTRRRGELGRVLDAVHSGETQILLGTQMLAKGHDFPGVTLVGILELDQSLYASDFRAAERTAQLIVQVAGRAGRAERPGRVVLQTRHPEHPLLQSLLREGYSGFAEAALRERAEAELPPYSHLALARAEAPDPEDALAFLRQVRELGERLDDDSGAILLLGPIPAPMERRAGRHRAQLLIQCAERPRLQRFLTRWVNDVRTLPRRKGLRWSLDVDPRDLL
;
A
#
# COMPACT_ATOMS: atom_id res chain seq x y z
N MET A 1 -11.44 -28.72 -18.58
CA MET A 1 -11.47 -27.35 -18.01
C MET A 1 -10.23 -27.15 -17.16
N ARG A 2 -9.50 -26.06 -17.35
CA ARG A 2 -8.31 -25.70 -16.54
C ARG A 2 -8.73 -24.76 -15.42
N ILE A 3 -8.48 -25.15 -14.17
CA ILE A 3 -8.94 -24.43 -12.98
C ILE A 3 -7.75 -24.17 -12.06
N ALA A 4 -7.58 -22.91 -11.65
CA ALA A 4 -6.60 -22.53 -10.66
C ALA A 4 -7.21 -22.62 -9.25
N VAL A 5 -6.50 -23.24 -8.30
CA VAL A 5 -6.94 -23.40 -6.91
C VAL A 5 -5.90 -22.78 -6.01
N GLU A 6 -6.31 -22.13 -4.90
CA GLU A 6 -5.38 -21.56 -3.91
C GLU A 6 -4.57 -22.69 -3.24
N ALA A 7 -3.40 -22.97 -3.81
CA ALA A 7 -2.46 -23.99 -3.38
C ALA A 7 -1.04 -23.58 -3.83
N PRO A 8 0.01 -24.02 -3.11
CA PRO A 8 1.40 -23.73 -3.44
C PRO A 8 1.91 -24.59 -4.61
N LEU A 9 1.12 -24.69 -5.67
CA LEU A 9 1.36 -25.49 -6.87
C LEU A 9 1.31 -24.57 -8.08
N ALA A 10 2.35 -24.66 -8.91
CA ALA A 10 2.60 -23.70 -9.98
C ALA A 10 1.49 -23.67 -11.04
N ASP A 11 0.85 -24.81 -11.26
CA ASP A 11 -0.01 -25.07 -12.41
C ASP A 11 -1.50 -25.03 -12.08
N THR A 12 -2.30 -24.96 -13.14
CA THR A 12 -3.74 -25.23 -13.10
C THR A 12 -4.03 -26.72 -13.11
N PHE A 13 -5.22 -27.10 -12.64
CA PHE A 13 -5.68 -28.49 -12.62
C PHE A 13 -6.77 -28.71 -13.67
N ASP A 14 -6.72 -29.86 -14.34
CA ASP A 14 -7.70 -30.25 -15.34
C ASP A 14 -8.90 -30.97 -14.68
N TYR A 15 -10.11 -30.55 -15.04
CA TYR A 15 -11.38 -31.14 -14.61
C TYR A 15 -12.34 -31.36 -15.76
N LEU A 16 -13.24 -32.35 -15.61
CA LEU A 16 -14.42 -32.52 -16.44
C LEU A 16 -15.47 -31.43 -16.12
N PRO A 17 -16.26 -30.99 -17.11
CA PRO A 17 -17.28 -29.97 -16.90
C PRO A 17 -18.38 -30.41 -15.93
N PRO A 18 -19.03 -29.46 -15.23
CA PRO A 18 -20.18 -29.78 -14.39
C PRO A 18 -21.32 -30.37 -15.23
N ILE A 19 -22.28 -31.03 -14.58
CA ILE A 19 -23.48 -31.55 -15.26
C ILE A 19 -24.38 -30.39 -15.69
N ASP A 20 -24.51 -29.37 -14.85
CA ASP A 20 -25.28 -28.16 -15.05
C ASP A 20 -24.51 -26.99 -14.41
N PRO A 21 -24.43 -25.78 -15.02
CA PRO A 21 -24.90 -25.36 -16.35
C PRO A 21 -24.12 -25.97 -17.53
N PRO A 22 -24.69 -25.93 -18.76
CA PRO A 22 -24.01 -26.41 -19.96
C PRO A 22 -22.72 -25.64 -20.24
N LEU A 23 -21.77 -26.30 -20.92
CA LEU A 23 -20.43 -25.76 -21.22
C LEU A 23 -20.46 -24.36 -21.87
N ALA A 24 -21.47 -24.08 -22.70
CA ALA A 24 -21.64 -22.79 -23.38
C ALA A 24 -21.85 -21.60 -22.44
N ARG A 25 -22.29 -21.86 -21.19
CA ARG A 25 -22.45 -20.83 -20.15
C ARG A 25 -21.18 -20.61 -19.31
N LEU A 26 -20.17 -21.48 -19.45
CA LEU A 26 -18.95 -21.40 -18.66
C LEU A 26 -17.97 -20.44 -19.32
N ARG A 27 -17.60 -19.39 -18.60
CA ARG A 27 -16.61 -18.40 -19.05
C ARG A 27 -15.42 -18.36 -18.09
N PRO A 28 -14.18 -18.19 -18.58
CA PRO A 28 -13.02 -17.92 -17.72
C PRO A 28 -13.32 -16.79 -16.72
N GLY A 29 -12.82 -16.96 -15.49
CA GLY A 29 -12.98 -16.00 -14.39
C GLY A 29 -14.13 -16.30 -13.43
N MET A 30 -14.96 -17.29 -13.74
CA MET A 30 -16.01 -17.78 -12.83
C MET A 30 -15.41 -18.58 -11.66
N ARG A 31 -15.99 -18.42 -10.46
CA ARG A 31 -15.70 -19.29 -9.31
C ARG A 31 -16.42 -20.63 -9.46
N LEU A 32 -15.69 -21.71 -9.23
CA LEU A 32 -16.16 -23.09 -9.32
C LEU A 32 -15.81 -23.83 -8.02
N LEU A 33 -16.73 -24.63 -7.51
CA LEU A 33 -16.43 -25.59 -6.45
C LEU A 33 -15.89 -26.88 -7.09
N VAL A 34 -14.69 -27.28 -6.70
CA VAL A 34 -13.99 -28.44 -7.29
C VAL A 34 -13.46 -29.40 -6.21
N PRO A 35 -13.44 -30.71 -6.48
CA PRO A 35 -12.86 -31.68 -5.57
C PRO A 35 -11.33 -31.59 -5.61
N PHE A 36 -10.70 -31.29 -4.48
CA PHE A 36 -9.25 -31.13 -4.36
C PHE A 36 -8.70 -31.91 -3.16
N GLY A 37 -7.89 -32.93 -3.44
CA GLY A 37 -7.41 -33.86 -2.41
C GLY A 37 -8.57 -34.67 -1.80
N ARG A 38 -8.77 -34.51 -0.47
CA ARG A 38 -9.84 -35.19 0.31
C ARG A 38 -11.11 -34.35 0.51
N GLY A 39 -11.15 -33.11 0.04
CA GLY A 39 -12.32 -32.22 0.20
C GLY A 39 -12.59 -31.40 -1.05
N SER A 40 -13.37 -30.33 -0.90
CA SER A 40 -13.69 -29.39 -1.98
C SER A 40 -13.04 -28.03 -1.74
N ARG A 41 -12.69 -27.32 -2.81
CA ARG A 41 -12.17 -25.95 -2.76
C ARG A 41 -12.79 -25.10 -3.85
N VAL A 42 -12.87 -23.80 -3.59
CA VAL A 42 -13.17 -22.83 -4.64
C VAL A 42 -11.94 -22.72 -5.54
N GLY A 43 -12.17 -22.77 -6.85
CA GLY A 43 -11.18 -22.51 -7.89
C GLY A 43 -11.71 -21.49 -8.91
N ILE A 44 -10.80 -20.90 -9.67
CA ILE A 44 -11.11 -19.95 -10.74
C ILE A 44 -10.92 -20.65 -12.09
N LEU A 45 -11.95 -20.59 -12.94
CA LEU A 45 -11.87 -21.12 -14.29
C LEU A 45 -10.89 -20.29 -15.12
N MET A 46 -9.81 -20.91 -15.60
CA MET A 46 -8.80 -20.23 -16.43
C MET A 46 -9.06 -20.41 -17.92
N ALA A 47 -9.46 -21.62 -18.33
CA ALA A 47 -9.75 -21.92 -19.72
C ALA A 47 -10.66 -23.15 -19.85
N VAL A 48 -11.46 -23.16 -20.91
CA VAL A 48 -12.14 -24.35 -21.40
C VAL A 48 -11.30 -24.89 -22.57
N VAL A 49 -10.90 -26.16 -22.47
CA VAL A 49 -10.04 -26.84 -23.45
C VAL A 49 -10.69 -28.16 -23.86
N ASP A 50 -10.44 -28.58 -25.09
CA ASP A 50 -10.93 -29.82 -25.69
C ASP A 50 -10.01 -31.02 -25.42
N ARG A 51 -8.76 -30.79 -25.00
CA ARG A 51 -7.75 -31.81 -24.72
C ARG A 51 -7.11 -31.61 -23.35
N SER A 52 -6.82 -32.71 -22.67
CA SER A 52 -6.04 -32.78 -21.44
C SER A 52 -4.78 -33.61 -21.67
N THR A 53 -3.70 -33.27 -20.97
CA THR A 53 -2.48 -34.11 -20.90
C THR A 53 -2.66 -35.32 -19.99
N HIS A 54 -3.78 -35.42 -19.27
CA HIS A 54 -4.11 -36.52 -18.38
C HIS A 54 -5.22 -37.40 -18.97
N PRO A 55 -5.22 -38.72 -18.68
CA PRO A 55 -6.31 -39.62 -19.06
C PRO A 55 -7.66 -39.16 -18.50
N VAL A 56 -8.69 -39.21 -19.34
CA VAL A 56 -10.04 -38.68 -19.03
C VAL A 56 -10.66 -39.35 -17.80
N ASP A 57 -10.41 -40.64 -17.60
CA ASP A 57 -10.86 -41.45 -16.46
C ASP A 57 -10.24 -41.02 -15.12
N LYS A 58 -9.09 -40.32 -15.15
CA LYS A 58 -8.44 -39.77 -13.95
C LYS A 58 -8.91 -38.36 -13.62
N LEU A 59 -9.63 -37.70 -14.53
CA LEU A 59 -10.13 -36.34 -14.32
C LEU A 59 -11.37 -36.38 -13.42
N ARG A 60 -11.33 -35.62 -12.33
CA ARG A 60 -12.52 -35.38 -11.51
C ARG A 60 -13.42 -34.35 -12.17
N ARG A 61 -14.70 -34.36 -11.79
CA ARG A 61 -15.70 -33.42 -12.29
C ARG A 61 -15.81 -32.19 -11.39
N VAL A 62 -16.07 -31.02 -11.99
CA VAL A 62 -16.48 -29.82 -11.26
C VAL A 62 -17.80 -30.09 -10.53
N GLU A 63 -17.88 -29.74 -9.25
CA GLU A 63 -19.07 -30.00 -8.41
C GLU A 63 -20.18 -28.99 -8.69
N ARG A 64 -19.82 -27.70 -8.69
CA ARG A 64 -20.80 -26.61 -8.82
C ARG A 64 -20.19 -25.34 -9.39
N VAL A 65 -20.94 -24.64 -10.24
CA VAL A 65 -20.64 -23.27 -10.65
C VAL A 65 -21.22 -22.32 -9.61
N LEU A 66 -20.41 -21.40 -9.08
CA LEU A 66 -20.81 -20.55 -7.96
C LEU A 66 -21.38 -19.20 -8.41
N ASP A 67 -20.90 -18.68 -9.54
CA ASP A 67 -21.28 -17.36 -10.04
C ASP A 67 -21.90 -17.46 -11.44
N PRO A 68 -22.96 -16.67 -11.73
CA PRO A 68 -23.59 -16.65 -13.05
C PRO A 68 -22.73 -15.95 -14.11
N GLU A 69 -21.87 -15.03 -13.68
CA GLU A 69 -20.96 -14.25 -14.53
C GLU A 69 -19.53 -14.32 -13.98
N PRO A 70 -18.49 -14.12 -14.82
CA PRO A 70 -17.11 -14.07 -14.36
C PRO A 70 -16.89 -12.98 -13.30
N LEU A 71 -16.18 -13.35 -12.24
CA LEU A 71 -15.76 -12.40 -11.22
C LEU A 71 -14.50 -11.63 -11.65
N LEU A 72 -13.67 -12.27 -12.49
CA LEU A 72 -12.48 -11.71 -13.11
C LEU A 72 -12.67 -11.76 -14.62
N ASP A 73 -12.45 -10.67 -15.33
CA ASP A 73 -12.54 -10.68 -16.80
C ASP A 73 -11.23 -11.17 -17.45
N GLU A 74 -11.22 -11.26 -18.78
CA GLU A 74 -10.03 -11.71 -19.52
C GLU A 74 -8.80 -10.80 -19.29
N PRO A 75 -8.90 -9.45 -19.34
CA PRO A 75 -7.81 -8.56 -18.93
C PRO A 75 -7.26 -8.84 -17.53
N ASP A 76 -8.13 -9.07 -16.54
CA ASP A 76 -7.72 -9.35 -15.16
C ASP A 76 -6.99 -10.70 -15.06
N LEU A 77 -7.50 -11.74 -15.72
CA LEU A 77 -6.83 -13.05 -15.78
C LEU A 77 -5.47 -12.95 -16.45
N LYS A 78 -5.33 -12.18 -17.54
CA LYS A 78 -4.05 -11.93 -18.22
C LYS A 78 -3.06 -11.21 -17.32
N LEU A 79 -3.52 -10.19 -16.58
CA LEU A 79 -2.68 -9.45 -15.63
C LEU A 79 -2.18 -10.37 -14.51
N LEU A 80 -3.07 -11.15 -13.91
CA LEU A 80 -2.74 -12.03 -12.78
C LEU A 80 -1.87 -13.22 -13.22
N ALA A 81 -2.10 -13.76 -14.41
CA ALA A 81 -1.22 -14.76 -15.02
C ALA A 81 0.17 -14.20 -15.32
N TRP A 82 0.24 -12.97 -15.86
CA TRP A 82 1.52 -12.27 -16.06
C TRP A 82 2.23 -12.04 -14.73
N ALA A 83 1.52 -11.59 -13.69
CA ALA A 83 2.08 -11.34 -12.38
C ALA A 83 2.62 -12.64 -11.74
N ALA A 84 1.85 -13.73 -11.82
CA ALA A 84 2.28 -15.04 -11.34
C ALA A 84 3.57 -15.49 -12.04
N ALA A 85 3.62 -15.42 -13.37
CA ALA A 85 4.81 -15.79 -14.14
C ALA A 85 6.01 -14.88 -13.82
N TYR A 86 5.82 -13.55 -13.85
CA TYR A 86 6.88 -12.57 -13.65
C TYR A 86 7.51 -12.64 -12.25
N TYR A 87 6.67 -12.75 -11.21
CA TYR A 87 7.11 -12.87 -9.82
C TYR A 87 7.35 -14.32 -9.39
N GLN A 88 7.23 -15.28 -10.32
CA GLN A 88 7.50 -16.71 -10.15
C GLN A 88 6.66 -17.36 -9.02
N GLN A 89 5.41 -16.91 -8.89
CA GLN A 89 4.47 -17.37 -7.87
C GLN A 89 3.43 -18.34 -8.46
N PRO A 90 2.88 -19.26 -7.64
CA PRO A 90 1.77 -20.10 -8.03
C PRO A 90 0.58 -19.28 -8.58
N ILE A 91 0.03 -19.69 -9.73
CA ILE A 91 -1.09 -18.97 -10.36
C ILE A 91 -2.32 -18.89 -9.45
N GLY A 92 -2.60 -19.96 -8.70
CA GLY A 92 -3.68 -19.98 -7.72
C GLY A 92 -3.51 -18.89 -6.65
N GLU A 93 -2.33 -18.81 -6.03
CA GLU A 93 -2.06 -17.78 -5.01
C GLU A 93 -2.15 -16.37 -5.59
N ALA A 94 -1.69 -16.15 -6.82
CA ALA A 94 -1.77 -14.86 -7.49
C ALA A 94 -3.22 -14.42 -7.73
N LEU A 95 -4.08 -15.32 -8.23
CA LEU A 95 -5.51 -15.04 -8.45
C LEU A 95 -6.24 -14.75 -7.14
N PHE A 96 -6.04 -15.59 -6.13
CA PHE A 96 -6.71 -15.41 -4.85
C PHE A 96 -6.17 -14.19 -4.07
N ALA A 97 -4.96 -13.72 -4.35
CA ALA A 97 -4.45 -12.44 -3.83
C ALA A 97 -5.28 -11.23 -4.31
N ALA A 98 -5.92 -11.31 -5.47
CA ALA A 98 -6.82 -10.27 -5.99
C ALA A 98 -8.23 -10.32 -5.36
N ILE A 99 -8.63 -11.46 -4.79
CA ILE A 99 -10.00 -11.71 -4.31
C ILE A 99 -10.08 -11.53 -2.78
N PRO A 100 -11.01 -10.69 -2.26
CA PRO A 100 -11.28 -10.56 -0.83
C PRO A 100 -11.60 -11.90 -0.17
N ALA A 101 -11.16 -12.10 1.08
CA ALA A 101 -11.27 -13.38 1.79
C ALA A 101 -12.70 -13.98 1.78
N ARG A 102 -13.74 -13.17 2.00
CA ARG A 102 -15.14 -13.63 2.00
C ARG A 102 -15.64 -14.12 0.64
N LEU A 103 -15.04 -13.64 -0.45
CA LEU A 103 -15.35 -14.07 -1.81
C LEU A 103 -14.57 -15.33 -2.22
N ARG A 104 -13.73 -15.88 -1.33
CA ARG A 104 -13.02 -17.15 -1.55
C ARG A 104 -13.82 -18.35 -1.05
N ASP A 105 -14.85 -18.11 -0.26
CA ASP A 105 -15.77 -19.13 0.24
C ASP A 105 -16.80 -19.50 -0.84
N PRO A 106 -17.38 -20.71 -0.79
CA PRO A 106 -18.35 -21.19 -1.79
C PRO A 106 -19.75 -20.56 -1.66
N GLU A 107 -19.87 -19.51 -0.83
CA GLU A 107 -21.10 -18.77 -0.61
C GLU A 107 -21.45 -17.89 -1.82
N PRO A 108 -22.76 -17.66 -2.08
CA PRO A 108 -23.21 -16.72 -3.09
C PRO A 108 -22.62 -15.33 -2.86
N LEU A 109 -22.39 -14.59 -3.95
CA LEU A 109 -21.98 -13.19 -3.84
C LEU A 109 -23.03 -12.40 -3.06
N PRO A 110 -22.64 -11.54 -2.10
CA PRO A 110 -23.60 -10.74 -1.37
C PRO A 110 -24.37 -9.84 -2.34
N LEU A 111 -25.70 -9.89 -2.24
CA LEU A 111 -26.58 -8.91 -2.86
C LEU A 111 -26.59 -7.68 -1.94
N GLU A 112 -26.33 -6.49 -2.50
CA GLU A 112 -26.58 -5.27 -1.75
C GLU A 112 -28.09 -5.14 -1.60
N THR A 113 -28.59 -5.32 -0.38
CA THR A 113 -30.01 -5.13 -0.09
C THR A 113 -30.22 -3.95 0.83
N THR A 114 -31.32 -3.24 0.61
CA THR A 114 -31.80 -2.17 1.48
C THR A 114 -33.07 -2.65 2.16
N PRO A 115 -33.25 -2.38 3.46
CA PRO A 115 -34.52 -2.65 4.13
C PRO A 115 -35.65 -1.92 3.42
N GLY A 116 -36.68 -2.67 3.05
CA GLY A 116 -37.90 -2.18 2.43
C GLY A 116 -39.13 -2.82 3.05
N LEU A 117 -40.28 -2.34 2.60
CA LEU A 117 -41.57 -2.88 2.96
C LEU A 117 -42.29 -3.34 1.70
N GLN A 118 -43.10 -4.37 1.85
CA GLN A 118 -43.99 -4.85 0.81
C GLN A 118 -45.37 -5.09 1.42
N ALA A 119 -46.43 -4.80 0.66
CA ALA A 119 -47.77 -5.21 1.05
C ALA A 119 -47.86 -6.75 1.01
N THR A 120 -48.26 -7.36 2.13
CA THR A 120 -48.58 -8.79 2.19
C THR A 120 -49.83 -9.08 1.37
N GLU A 121 -50.13 -10.35 1.11
CA GLU A 121 -51.35 -10.73 0.38
C GLU A 121 -52.60 -10.13 1.05
N SER A 122 -52.70 -10.20 2.37
CA SER A 122 -53.80 -9.59 3.14
C SER A 122 -53.84 -8.06 3.06
N GLY A 123 -52.69 -7.40 2.99
CA GLY A 123 -52.60 -5.95 2.78
C GLY A 123 -52.99 -5.52 1.36
N ARG A 124 -52.74 -6.36 0.35
CA ARG A 124 -53.10 -6.10 -1.05
C ARG A 124 -54.60 -6.20 -1.31
N THR A 125 -55.29 -7.10 -0.60
CA THR A 125 -56.73 -7.33 -0.76
C THR A 125 -57.59 -6.48 0.18
N LEU A 126 -56.99 -5.71 1.08
CA LEU A 126 -57.71 -4.86 2.03
C LEU A 126 -58.48 -3.74 1.31
N ASP A 127 -59.71 -3.47 1.76
CA ASP A 127 -60.44 -2.26 1.38
C ASP A 127 -59.83 -1.03 2.07
N LEU A 128 -59.30 -0.10 1.27
CA LEU A 128 -58.64 1.11 1.76
C LEU A 128 -59.61 2.07 2.46
N GLU A 129 -60.92 1.95 2.25
CA GLU A 129 -61.95 2.73 2.97
C GLU A 129 -61.94 2.44 4.48
N MET A 130 -61.51 1.24 4.90
CA MET A 130 -61.31 0.89 6.31
C MET A 130 -60.22 1.74 7.00
N LEU A 131 -59.34 2.38 6.21
CA LEU A 131 -58.27 3.27 6.68
C LEU A 131 -58.59 4.76 6.45
N SER A 132 -59.83 5.10 6.12
CA SER A 132 -60.31 6.49 5.93
C SER A 132 -59.97 7.41 7.11
N ARG A 133 -60.04 6.90 8.35
CA ARG A 133 -59.68 7.65 9.58
C ARG A 133 -58.17 7.68 9.89
N ALA A 134 -57.35 6.97 9.11
CA ALA A 134 -55.91 6.84 9.30
C ALA A 134 -55.17 7.17 7.99
N PRO A 135 -55.17 8.44 7.54
CA PRO A 135 -54.73 8.84 6.20
C PRO A 135 -53.28 8.45 5.88
N LYS A 136 -52.37 8.49 6.88
CA LYS A 136 -50.98 8.02 6.71
C LYS A 136 -50.86 6.49 6.54
N GLN A 137 -51.70 5.71 7.21
CA GLN A 137 -51.75 4.24 7.03
C GLN A 137 -52.32 3.90 5.64
N ARG A 138 -53.38 4.60 5.23
CA ARG A 138 -53.97 4.48 3.88
C ARG A 138 -52.94 4.79 2.80
N ALA A 139 -52.28 5.95 2.87
CA ALA A 139 -51.28 6.38 1.89
C ALA A 139 -50.06 5.44 1.83
N LEU A 140 -49.61 4.91 2.97
CA LEU A 140 -48.52 3.94 3.01
C LEU A 140 -48.89 2.62 2.33
N LEU A 141 -50.08 2.07 2.65
CA LEU A 141 -50.52 0.80 2.08
C LEU A 141 -50.82 0.94 0.58
N ASP A 142 -51.38 2.08 0.16
CA ASP A 142 -51.65 2.40 -1.24
C ASP A 142 -50.35 2.49 -2.06
N ALA A 143 -49.33 3.19 -1.54
CA ALA A 143 -48.01 3.26 -2.16
C ALA A 143 -47.31 1.89 -2.27
N LEU A 144 -47.55 0.97 -1.33
CA LEU A 144 -47.02 -0.40 -1.38
C LEU A 144 -47.84 -1.34 -2.28
N ARG A 145 -49.09 -1.01 -2.59
CA ARG A 145 -49.93 -1.75 -3.53
C ARG A 145 -49.61 -1.42 -4.99
N SER A 146 -49.24 -0.16 -5.26
CA SER A 146 -48.83 0.27 -6.60
C SER A 146 -47.46 -0.27 -7.03
N GLU A 147 -46.66 -0.76 -6.08
CA GLU A 147 -45.30 -1.27 -6.30
C GLU A 147 -45.20 -2.70 -5.75
N PRO A 148 -45.60 -3.74 -6.53
CA PRO A 148 -45.72 -5.11 -6.04
C PRO A 148 -44.39 -5.71 -5.58
N GLU A 149 -43.25 -5.20 -6.04
CA GLU A 149 -41.92 -5.64 -5.60
C GLU A 149 -41.53 -5.07 -4.23
N GLY A 150 -42.24 -4.03 -3.76
CA GLY A 150 -42.01 -3.32 -2.50
C GLY A 150 -41.20 -2.03 -2.66
N LEU A 151 -41.17 -1.22 -1.61
CA LEU A 151 -40.47 0.08 -1.58
C LEU A 151 -39.47 0.15 -0.43
N THR A 152 -38.33 0.78 -0.66
CA THR A 152 -37.33 1.02 0.39
C THR A 152 -37.85 2.00 1.43
N LEU A 153 -37.32 1.95 2.65
CA LEU A 153 -37.68 2.93 3.68
C LEU A 153 -37.35 4.38 3.27
N GLY A 154 -36.31 4.57 2.45
CA GLY A 154 -35.93 5.87 1.90
C GLY A 154 -36.93 6.41 0.88
N GLU A 155 -37.39 5.59 -0.07
CA GLU A 155 -38.43 5.96 -1.03
C GLU A 155 -39.75 6.29 -0.34
N LEU A 156 -40.12 5.50 0.69
CA LEU A 156 -41.30 5.77 1.50
C LEU A 156 -41.18 7.10 2.25
N ALA A 157 -40.01 7.41 2.81
CA ALA A 157 -39.75 8.69 3.46
C ALA A 157 -39.77 9.86 2.48
N ALA A 158 -39.26 9.69 1.26
CA ALA A 158 -39.29 10.71 0.21
C ALA A 158 -40.70 10.97 -0.33
N ARG A 159 -41.52 9.92 -0.50
CA ARG A 159 -42.89 10.02 -1.01
C ARG A 159 -43.88 10.51 0.05
N LEU A 160 -43.74 10.07 1.31
CA LEU A 160 -44.77 10.23 2.35
C LEU A 160 -44.29 10.98 3.62
N GLY A 161 -43.01 11.33 3.72
CA GLY A 161 -42.41 11.88 4.93
C GLY A 161 -42.28 10.86 6.06
N ASP A 162 -42.17 11.33 7.32
CA ASP A 162 -42.06 10.44 8.48
C ASP A 162 -43.32 9.58 8.66
N SER A 163 -43.12 8.27 8.45
CA SER A 163 -44.15 7.24 8.43
C SER A 163 -43.90 6.12 9.45
N LYS A 164 -42.96 6.28 10.40
CA LYS A 164 -42.60 5.23 11.38
C LYS A 164 -43.81 4.67 12.15
N GLY A 165 -44.70 5.56 12.60
CA GLY A 165 -45.92 5.15 13.31
C GLY A 165 -46.91 4.37 12.45
N ALA A 166 -47.04 4.74 11.17
CA ALA A 166 -47.89 4.02 10.21
C ALA A 166 -47.31 2.65 9.84
N ILE A 167 -45.98 2.57 9.66
CA ILE A 167 -45.25 1.32 9.42
C ILE A 167 -45.48 0.34 10.58
N CYS A 168 -45.29 0.79 11.83
CA CYS A 168 -45.46 -0.05 13.01
C CYS A 168 -46.90 -0.60 13.12
N ALA A 169 -47.91 0.28 12.93
CA ALA A 169 -49.31 -0.09 13.01
C ALA A 169 -49.76 -1.04 11.88
N LEU A 170 -49.24 -0.88 10.66
CA LEU A 170 -49.55 -1.79 9.55
C LEU A 170 -48.82 -3.14 9.70
N ARG A 171 -47.60 -3.12 10.25
CA ARG A 171 -46.82 -4.34 10.54
C ARG A 171 -47.47 -5.16 11.64
N SER A 172 -47.94 -4.53 12.72
CA SER A 172 -48.64 -5.23 13.82
C SER A 172 -49.95 -5.86 13.37
N LYS A 173 -50.58 -5.33 12.32
CA LYS A 173 -51.79 -5.88 11.69
C LYS A 173 -51.49 -6.93 10.61
N GLY A 174 -50.22 -7.18 10.29
CA GLY A 174 -49.80 -8.15 9.29
C GLY A 174 -50.07 -7.74 7.83
N TRP A 175 -50.34 -6.46 7.56
CA TRP A 175 -50.65 -5.96 6.21
C TRP A 175 -49.41 -5.54 5.41
N VAL A 176 -48.25 -5.40 6.08
CA VAL A 176 -46.96 -5.13 5.45
C VAL A 176 -45.89 -6.02 6.06
N ALA A 177 -44.94 -6.48 5.24
CA ALA A 177 -43.82 -7.30 5.65
C ALA A 177 -42.49 -6.59 5.35
N ASP A 178 -41.49 -6.84 6.20
CA ASP A 178 -40.13 -6.41 5.95
C ASP A 178 -39.48 -7.28 4.88
N ILE A 179 -38.94 -6.63 3.86
CA ILE A 179 -38.21 -7.30 2.78
C ILE A 179 -36.83 -6.66 2.61
N GLN A 180 -35.94 -7.41 1.96
CA GLN A 180 -34.63 -6.94 1.56
C GLN A 180 -34.69 -6.68 0.06
N LEU A 181 -34.85 -5.42 -0.33
CA LEU A 181 -34.90 -5.01 -1.73
C LEU A 181 -33.48 -4.90 -2.28
N ALA A 182 -33.24 -5.38 -3.50
CA ALA A 182 -31.99 -5.10 -4.19
C ALA A 182 -31.77 -3.59 -4.23
N ARG A 183 -30.61 -3.14 -3.77
CA ARG A 183 -30.28 -1.72 -3.74
C ARG A 183 -30.16 -1.23 -5.17
N THR A 184 -31.15 -0.47 -5.63
CA THR A 184 -30.98 0.40 -6.80
C THR A 184 -29.89 1.41 -6.40
N THR A 185 -28.84 1.49 -7.23
CA THR A 185 -27.69 2.37 -7.01
C THR A 185 -28.15 3.71 -6.46
N ASP A 186 -27.68 4.08 -5.25
CA ASP A 186 -27.99 5.36 -4.59
C ASP A 186 -28.03 6.49 -5.62
N GLN A 187 -29.23 6.90 -6.03
CA GLN A 187 -29.48 8.25 -6.55
C GLN A 187 -29.61 9.20 -5.35
N ALA A 188 -28.70 9.10 -4.39
CA ALA A 188 -28.56 10.13 -3.38
C ALA A 188 -28.14 11.38 -4.14
N ALA A 189 -29.06 12.33 -4.32
CA ALA A 189 -28.90 13.56 -5.08
C ALA A 189 -27.44 14.04 -5.05
N GLU A 190 -26.69 13.74 -6.11
CA GLU A 190 -25.28 14.06 -6.17
C GLU A 190 -25.21 15.59 -6.23
N LYS A 191 -24.66 16.20 -5.16
CA LYS A 191 -24.33 17.61 -5.20
C LYS A 191 -23.42 17.83 -6.41
N PRO A 192 -23.67 18.86 -7.24
CA PRO A 192 -22.81 19.13 -8.38
C PRO A 192 -21.36 19.27 -7.90
N PRO A 193 -20.40 18.66 -8.61
CA PRO A 193 -19.00 18.73 -8.22
C PRO A 193 -18.54 20.19 -8.15
N LEU A 194 -17.74 20.51 -7.14
CA LEU A 194 -17.17 21.85 -7.00
C LEU A 194 -16.19 22.12 -8.14
N THR A 195 -16.23 23.34 -8.68
CA THR A 195 -15.24 23.80 -9.65
C THR A 195 -13.86 23.90 -9.01
N GLY A 196 -12.85 23.41 -9.71
CA GLY A 196 -11.46 23.53 -9.30
C GLY A 196 -10.82 24.87 -9.62
N PRO A 197 -9.60 25.10 -9.09
CA PRO A 197 -8.77 26.21 -9.53
C PRO A 197 -8.46 26.10 -11.03
N GLU A 198 -8.10 27.23 -11.62
CA GLU A 198 -7.51 27.27 -12.95
C GLU A 198 -6.16 26.56 -12.94
N LEU A 199 -5.85 25.87 -14.04
CA LEU A 199 -4.58 25.19 -14.19
C LEU A 199 -3.50 26.19 -14.58
N HIS A 200 -2.28 25.99 -14.09
CA HIS A 200 -1.10 26.68 -14.60
C HIS A 200 -0.68 26.10 -15.96
N ALA A 201 0.09 26.85 -16.76
CA ALA A 201 0.51 26.42 -18.10
C ALA A 201 1.19 25.03 -18.13
N GLU A 202 2.09 24.74 -17.19
CA GLU A 202 2.74 23.42 -17.09
C GLU A 202 1.74 22.29 -16.79
N GLN A 203 0.71 22.58 -15.97
CA GLN A 203 -0.35 21.64 -15.63
C GLN A 203 -1.28 21.39 -16.82
N GLU A 204 -1.61 22.42 -17.58
CA GLU A 204 -2.41 22.31 -18.82
C GLU A 204 -1.69 21.43 -19.84
N VAL A 205 -0.42 21.70 -20.11
CA VAL A 205 0.41 20.89 -21.01
C VAL A 205 0.46 19.43 -20.55
N ALA A 206 0.60 19.19 -19.24
CA ALA A 206 0.57 17.84 -18.69
C ALA A 206 -0.79 17.14 -18.90
N VAL A 207 -1.89 17.84 -18.65
CA VAL A 207 -3.25 17.31 -18.85
C VAL A 207 -3.50 17.00 -20.32
N GLU A 208 -3.15 17.91 -21.23
CA GLU A 208 -3.31 17.73 -22.67
C GLU A 208 -2.47 16.57 -23.20
N ALA A 209 -1.21 16.46 -22.76
CA ALA A 209 -0.31 15.39 -23.17
C ALA A 209 -0.86 14.00 -22.83
N VAL A 210 -1.51 13.84 -21.67
CA VAL A 210 -2.11 12.56 -21.26
C VAL A 210 -3.47 12.36 -21.94
N ARG A 211 -4.30 13.41 -22.08
CA ARG A 211 -5.58 13.33 -22.79
C ARG A 211 -5.42 12.92 -24.24
N ALA A 212 -4.36 13.36 -24.91
CA ALA A 212 -4.08 13.04 -26.30
C ALA A 212 -3.93 11.53 -26.59
N VAL A 213 -3.67 10.71 -25.56
CA VAL A 213 -3.52 9.25 -25.69
C VAL A 213 -4.68 8.47 -25.05
N PHE A 214 -5.77 9.13 -24.66
CA PHE A 214 -6.94 8.42 -24.12
C PHE A 214 -7.45 7.38 -25.12
N GLY A 215 -7.66 6.15 -24.64
CA GLY A 215 -8.00 5.00 -25.48
C GLY A 215 -6.80 4.21 -26.01
N ALA A 216 -5.58 4.65 -25.75
CA ALA A 216 -4.35 3.91 -26.01
C ALA A 216 -3.46 3.84 -24.76
N PHE A 217 -2.46 2.96 -24.80
CA PHE A 217 -1.44 2.92 -23.75
C PHE A 217 -0.47 4.11 -23.88
N GLY A 218 -0.22 4.78 -22.77
CA GLY A 218 0.85 5.76 -22.62
C GLY A 218 1.30 5.83 -21.17
N ALA A 219 2.61 5.79 -20.93
CA ALA A 219 3.17 5.90 -19.59
C ALA A 219 3.81 7.27 -19.39
N PHE A 220 3.45 7.94 -18.30
CA PHE A 220 3.87 9.31 -18.02
C PHE A 220 4.49 9.39 -16.63
N LEU A 221 5.64 10.05 -16.54
CA LEU A 221 6.18 10.52 -15.27
C LEU A 221 5.73 11.97 -15.08
N LEU A 222 4.87 12.23 -14.10
CA LEU A 222 4.54 13.58 -13.64
C LEU A 222 5.48 13.96 -12.49
N ASP A 223 6.60 14.56 -12.87
CA ASP A 223 7.65 15.01 -11.96
C ASP A 223 7.38 16.45 -11.53
N GLY A 224 6.79 16.61 -10.36
CA GLY A 224 6.35 17.92 -9.88
C GLY A 224 6.78 18.16 -8.46
N VAL A 225 7.43 19.30 -8.20
CA VAL A 225 7.88 19.68 -6.85
C VAL A 225 6.72 19.68 -5.85
N THR A 226 7.00 19.51 -4.56
CA THR A 226 5.95 19.52 -3.53
C THR A 226 5.16 20.84 -3.59
N GLY A 227 3.84 20.74 -3.73
CA GLY A 227 2.97 21.92 -3.89
C GLY A 227 2.75 22.37 -5.34
N SER A 228 3.34 21.75 -6.35
CA SER A 228 3.12 22.05 -7.79
C SER A 228 1.71 21.75 -8.33
N GLY A 229 0.81 21.21 -7.50
CA GLY A 229 -0.56 20.91 -7.91
C GLY A 229 -0.73 19.61 -8.72
N LYS A 230 0.17 18.62 -8.58
CA LYS A 230 0.00 17.27 -9.18
C LYS A 230 -1.40 16.67 -8.99
N THR A 231 -1.96 16.80 -7.79
CA THR A 231 -3.31 16.33 -7.48
C THR A 231 -4.38 16.98 -8.36
N GLU A 232 -4.21 18.25 -8.73
CA GLU A 232 -5.15 18.94 -9.62
C GLU A 232 -5.09 18.38 -11.04
N VAL A 233 -3.89 18.10 -11.57
CA VAL A 233 -3.70 17.38 -12.84
C VAL A 233 -4.42 16.03 -12.80
N TYR A 234 -4.26 15.25 -11.71
CA TYR A 234 -4.96 13.97 -11.57
C TYR A 234 -6.47 14.13 -11.62
N ILE A 235 -7.03 15.08 -10.86
CA ILE A 235 -8.46 15.34 -10.81
C ILE A 235 -8.99 15.69 -12.21
N ARG A 236 -8.33 16.60 -12.95
CA ARG A 236 -8.74 16.99 -14.32
C ARG A 236 -8.68 15.86 -15.33
N LEU A 237 -7.73 14.94 -15.18
CA LEU A 237 -7.64 13.74 -16.00
C LEU A 237 -8.77 12.76 -15.67
N ILE A 238 -9.05 12.54 -14.38
CA ILE A 238 -10.12 11.66 -13.91
C ILE A 238 -11.50 12.22 -14.30
N GLU A 239 -11.72 13.53 -14.17
CA GLU A 239 -12.94 14.21 -14.64
C GLU A 239 -13.23 13.86 -16.11
N SER A 240 -12.22 13.92 -16.98
CA SER A 240 -12.36 13.58 -18.41
C SER A 240 -12.63 12.10 -18.66
N VAL A 241 -12.03 11.19 -17.88
CA VAL A 241 -12.25 9.75 -18.00
C VAL A 241 -13.68 9.38 -17.59
N ILE A 242 -14.16 9.96 -16.48
CA ILE A 242 -15.53 9.75 -15.98
C ILE A 242 -16.54 10.33 -16.98
N ALA A 243 -16.25 11.48 -17.59
CA ALA A 243 -17.09 12.07 -18.63
C ALA A 243 -17.23 11.17 -19.88
N GLN A 244 -16.26 10.28 -20.13
CA GLN A 244 -16.33 9.26 -21.19
C GLN A 244 -17.06 7.98 -20.75
N GLY A 245 -17.67 7.95 -19.56
CA GLY A 245 -18.32 6.77 -19.00
C GLY A 245 -17.34 5.64 -18.62
N ARG A 246 -16.05 5.96 -18.43
CA ARG A 246 -14.99 5.02 -18.05
C ARG A 246 -14.65 5.17 -16.56
N GLN A 247 -13.97 4.17 -16.01
CA GLN A 247 -13.52 4.14 -14.62
C GLN A 247 -12.05 4.56 -14.50
N ALA A 248 -11.70 5.24 -13.42
CA ALA A 248 -10.30 5.56 -13.10
C ALA A 248 -9.84 4.80 -11.85
N LEU A 249 -8.56 4.42 -11.84
CA LEU A 249 -7.88 3.85 -10.67
C LEU A 249 -6.85 4.85 -10.13
N VAL A 250 -6.91 5.16 -8.85
CA VAL A 250 -5.90 5.94 -8.15
C VAL A 250 -5.28 5.07 -7.05
N VAL A 251 -3.98 4.79 -7.20
CA VAL A 251 -3.17 4.06 -6.23
C VAL A 251 -2.35 5.08 -5.43
N VAL A 252 -2.47 5.03 -4.12
CA VAL A 252 -1.70 5.85 -3.19
C VAL A 252 -0.94 4.97 -2.19
N PRO A 253 0.14 5.45 -1.54
CA PRO A 253 0.76 4.74 -0.43
C PRO A 253 -0.23 4.51 0.72
N GLU A 254 0.04 3.54 1.59
CA GLU A 254 -0.87 3.23 2.73
C GLU A 254 -1.17 4.45 3.61
N ILE A 255 -0.18 5.33 3.79
CA ILE A 255 -0.28 6.55 4.59
C ILE A 255 -0.90 7.71 3.77
N GLY A 256 -0.86 7.63 2.44
CA GLY A 256 -1.38 8.65 1.53
C GLY A 256 -2.91 8.67 1.42
N LEU A 257 -3.59 7.59 1.84
CA LEU A 257 -5.05 7.50 1.81
C LEU A 257 -5.70 8.27 2.98
N THR A 258 -5.47 9.57 3.04
CA THR A 258 -5.99 10.42 4.11
C THR A 258 -7.48 10.72 3.91
N PRO A 259 -8.25 10.95 4.99
CA PRO A 259 -9.63 11.41 4.88
C PRO A 259 -9.77 12.69 4.04
N GLN A 260 -8.76 13.58 4.10
CA GLN A 260 -8.69 14.81 3.32
C GLN A 260 -8.62 14.54 1.81
N LEU A 261 -7.75 13.61 1.38
CA LEU A 261 -7.64 13.24 -0.03
C LEU A 261 -8.96 12.64 -0.54
N ARG A 262 -9.57 11.74 0.25
CA ARG A 262 -10.87 11.13 -0.08
C ARG A 262 -11.95 12.19 -0.24
N GLU A 263 -12.02 13.15 0.68
CA GLU A 263 -13.00 14.23 0.64
C GLU A 263 -12.78 15.17 -0.55
N ARG A 264 -11.53 15.46 -0.88
CA ARG A 264 -11.17 16.25 -2.08
C ARG A 264 -11.65 15.58 -3.35
N PHE A 265 -11.46 14.27 -3.51
CA PHE A 265 -12.00 13.55 -4.67
C PHE A 265 -13.53 13.51 -4.65
N ARG A 266 -14.15 13.23 -3.50
CA ARG A 266 -15.62 13.15 -3.35
C ARG A 266 -16.33 14.45 -3.68
N THR A 267 -15.72 15.59 -3.40
CA THR A 267 -16.30 16.92 -3.63
C THR A 267 -16.07 17.44 -5.05
N ARG A 268 -15.01 16.95 -5.72
CA ARG A 268 -14.59 17.40 -7.06
C ARG A 268 -15.04 16.49 -8.20
N LEU A 269 -15.30 15.21 -7.92
CA LEU A 269 -15.65 14.23 -8.94
C LEU A 269 -17.11 13.78 -8.83
N PRO A 270 -17.83 13.63 -9.94
CA PRO A 270 -19.17 13.07 -9.94
C PRO A 270 -19.12 11.54 -9.78
N GLY A 271 -20.20 10.98 -9.25
CA GLY A 271 -20.35 9.54 -9.16
C GLY A 271 -19.80 8.89 -7.88
N PRO A 272 -20.12 7.61 -7.71
CA PRO A 272 -19.65 6.80 -6.59
C PRO A 272 -18.14 6.51 -6.63
N ILE A 273 -17.52 6.59 -5.45
CA ILE A 273 -16.11 6.22 -5.22
C ILE A 273 -16.05 4.91 -4.43
N ALA A 274 -15.30 3.93 -4.93
CA ALA A 274 -14.97 2.70 -4.21
C ALA A 274 -13.59 2.81 -3.56
N VAL A 275 -13.51 2.60 -2.25
CA VAL A 275 -12.26 2.70 -1.49
C VAL A 275 -11.72 1.32 -1.13
N LEU A 276 -10.46 1.02 -1.44
CA LEU A 276 -9.84 -0.29 -1.23
C LEU A 276 -8.53 -0.20 -0.43
N HIS A 277 -8.56 -0.60 0.84
CA HIS A 277 -7.37 -0.73 1.69
C HIS A 277 -7.55 -1.80 2.79
N SER A 278 -6.44 -2.19 3.43
CA SER A 278 -6.37 -3.26 4.43
C SER A 278 -7.10 -2.94 5.74
N ALA A 279 -7.21 -1.66 6.12
CA ALA A 279 -7.87 -1.23 7.35
C ALA A 279 -9.41 -1.22 7.31
N LEU A 280 -10.04 -1.55 6.17
CA LEU A 280 -11.50 -1.70 6.08
C LEU A 280 -11.96 -3.01 6.74
N LYS A 281 -13.21 -3.03 7.23
CA LYS A 281 -13.83 -4.29 7.64
C LYS A 281 -13.98 -5.21 6.43
N ALA A 282 -13.93 -6.53 6.65
CA ALA A 282 -14.01 -7.51 5.57
C ALA A 282 -15.25 -7.34 4.67
N SER A 283 -16.41 -7.05 5.25
CA SER A 283 -17.66 -6.78 4.52
C SER A 283 -17.63 -5.48 3.72
N GLU A 284 -17.00 -4.43 4.23
CA GLU A 284 -16.86 -3.15 3.52
C GLU A 284 -15.90 -3.28 2.34
N ARG A 285 -14.79 -4.01 2.52
CA ARG A 285 -13.81 -4.29 1.47
C ARG A 285 -14.43 -5.12 0.35
N GLU A 286 -15.15 -6.19 0.69
CA GLU A 286 -15.90 -7.01 -0.25
C GLU A 286 -16.90 -6.19 -1.06
N ARG A 287 -17.71 -5.36 -0.38
CA ARG A 287 -18.69 -4.48 -1.03
C ARG A 287 -18.02 -3.53 -2.02
N ASN A 288 -17.01 -2.78 -1.59
CA ASN A 288 -16.32 -1.84 -2.47
C ASN A 288 -15.61 -2.53 -3.64
N TRP A 289 -15.11 -3.75 -3.42
CA TRP A 289 -14.49 -4.56 -4.47
C TRP A 289 -15.52 -4.99 -5.52
N LEU A 290 -16.71 -5.45 -5.09
CA LEU A 290 -17.79 -5.80 -6.01
C LEU A 290 -18.31 -4.57 -6.79
N ARG A 291 -18.42 -3.41 -6.15
CA ARG A 291 -18.78 -2.15 -6.83
C ARG A 291 -17.77 -1.77 -7.92
N ALA A 292 -16.49 -1.98 -7.67
CA ALA A 292 -15.46 -1.78 -8.69
C ALA A 292 -15.63 -2.78 -9.85
N ALA A 293 -15.78 -4.07 -9.52
CA ALA A 293 -15.86 -5.17 -10.49
C ALA A 293 -17.12 -5.12 -11.36
N ARG A 294 -18.25 -4.69 -10.81
CA ARG A 294 -19.52 -4.50 -11.54
C ARG A 294 -19.57 -3.21 -12.36
N GLY A 295 -18.51 -2.38 -12.29
CA GLY A 295 -18.48 -1.10 -12.99
C GLY A 295 -19.34 -0.01 -12.36
N GLU A 296 -19.83 -0.23 -11.12
CA GLU A 296 -20.74 0.69 -10.41
C GLU A 296 -20.00 1.89 -9.82
N ALA A 297 -18.68 1.80 -9.58
CA ALA A 297 -17.87 2.91 -9.07
C ALA A 297 -17.10 3.61 -10.21
N ASN A 298 -17.20 4.94 -10.31
CA ASN A 298 -16.49 5.73 -11.32
C ASN A 298 -15.01 5.89 -10.99
N LEU A 299 -14.69 6.00 -9.70
CA LEU A 299 -13.33 6.08 -9.19
C LEU A 299 -13.07 4.96 -8.19
N ILE A 300 -11.99 4.22 -8.42
CA ILE A 300 -11.42 3.28 -7.47
C ILE A 300 -10.22 3.96 -6.84
N LEU A 301 -10.29 4.22 -5.53
CA LEU A 301 -9.21 4.82 -4.76
C LEU A 301 -8.69 3.79 -3.77
N GLY A 302 -7.41 3.48 -3.78
CA GLY A 302 -6.88 2.50 -2.85
C GLY A 302 -5.38 2.46 -2.73
N THR A 303 -4.91 1.51 -1.92
CA THR A 303 -3.47 1.28 -1.74
C THR A 303 -2.95 0.29 -2.78
N ARG A 304 -1.72 -0.20 -2.61
CA ARG A 304 -1.07 -1.21 -3.47
C ARG A 304 -2.00 -2.30 -4.00
N SER A 305 -2.86 -2.90 -3.15
CA SER A 305 -3.73 -4.00 -3.56
C SER A 305 -4.87 -3.64 -4.52
N ALA A 306 -5.22 -2.34 -4.63
CA ALA A 306 -6.26 -1.88 -5.54
C ALA A 306 -5.89 -2.11 -7.02
N VAL A 307 -4.59 -2.20 -7.34
CA VAL A 307 -4.10 -2.50 -8.69
C VAL A 307 -4.53 -3.89 -9.18
N LEU A 308 -4.92 -4.80 -8.28
CA LEU A 308 -5.39 -6.15 -8.60
C LEU A 308 -6.93 -6.25 -8.71
N ALA A 309 -7.68 -5.23 -8.29
CA ALA A 309 -9.15 -5.30 -8.27
C ALA A 309 -9.73 -5.23 -9.70
N PRO A 310 -10.82 -5.91 -10.04
CA PRO A 310 -11.41 -5.87 -11.39
C PRO A 310 -11.97 -4.48 -11.70
N ILE A 311 -11.69 -3.97 -12.91
CA ILE A 311 -12.14 -2.63 -13.35
C ILE A 311 -12.49 -2.72 -14.84
N PRO A 312 -13.72 -3.16 -15.20
CA PRO A 312 -14.08 -3.55 -16.56
C PRO A 312 -14.00 -2.39 -17.56
N ARG A 313 -14.18 -1.15 -17.12
CA ARG A 313 -14.13 0.06 -17.98
C ARG A 313 -12.94 0.94 -17.68
N LEU A 314 -11.81 0.37 -17.27
CA LEU A 314 -10.61 1.13 -16.88
C LEU A 314 -10.14 2.06 -18.02
N GLY A 315 -10.06 3.36 -17.75
CA GLY A 315 -9.66 4.40 -18.71
C GLY A 315 -8.44 5.21 -18.30
N LEU A 316 -8.00 5.12 -17.04
CA LEU A 316 -6.81 5.80 -16.53
C LEU A 316 -6.34 5.14 -15.23
N ILE A 317 -5.03 5.02 -15.07
CA ILE A 317 -4.40 4.70 -13.79
C ILE A 317 -3.52 5.87 -13.34
N VAL A 318 -3.65 6.29 -12.09
CA VAL A 318 -2.75 7.22 -11.44
C VAL A 318 -2.08 6.52 -10.27
N VAL A 319 -0.76 6.61 -10.18
CA VAL A 319 0.01 6.18 -9.02
C VAL A 319 0.65 7.42 -8.41
N ASP A 320 0.12 7.87 -7.28
CA ASP A 320 0.69 9.01 -6.56
C ASP A 320 1.82 8.54 -5.64
N GLU A 321 2.82 9.41 -5.43
CA GLU A 321 4.04 9.10 -4.67
C GLU A 321 4.65 7.75 -5.13
N GLU A 322 4.84 7.57 -6.45
CA GLU A 322 5.23 6.29 -7.07
C GLU A 322 6.55 5.69 -6.54
N HIS A 323 7.41 6.53 -5.94
CA HIS A 323 8.68 6.14 -5.36
C HIS A 323 8.55 5.41 -4.02
N ASP A 324 7.36 5.41 -3.41
CA ASP A 324 7.12 4.89 -2.07
C ASP A 324 7.26 3.35 -2.00
N ASP A 325 8.15 2.86 -1.12
CA ASP A 325 8.42 1.43 -0.94
C ASP A 325 7.20 0.63 -0.45
N SER A 326 6.18 1.26 0.16
CA SER A 326 4.93 0.59 0.53
C SER A 326 4.16 0.07 -0.69
N LEU A 327 4.50 0.51 -1.90
CA LEU A 327 3.96 -0.04 -3.14
C LEU A 327 4.56 -1.41 -3.49
N LYS A 328 5.62 -1.90 -2.83
CA LYS A 328 6.14 -3.27 -2.97
C LYS A 328 5.58 -4.19 -1.89
N GLN A 329 4.89 -5.26 -2.29
CA GLN A 329 4.38 -6.31 -1.39
C GLN A 329 5.54 -7.22 -0.95
N GLN A 330 5.63 -7.51 0.34
CA GLN A 330 6.71 -8.33 0.93
C GLN A 330 6.29 -9.78 1.25
N ASP A 331 4.97 -10.02 1.37
CA ASP A 331 4.41 -11.33 1.74
C ASP A 331 3.48 -11.90 0.66
N GLY A 332 3.49 -13.22 0.47
CA GLY A 332 2.70 -13.89 -0.57
C GLY A 332 3.17 -13.50 -1.98
N LEU A 333 2.26 -13.02 -2.82
CA LEU A 333 2.59 -12.47 -4.14
C LEU A 333 3.41 -11.18 -3.98
N ARG A 334 4.74 -11.25 -4.08
CA ARG A 334 5.66 -10.11 -3.87
C ARG A 334 5.74 -9.14 -5.06
N TYR A 335 4.60 -8.59 -5.47
CA TYR A 335 4.53 -7.67 -6.61
C TYR A 335 4.85 -6.22 -6.24
N SER A 336 5.23 -5.45 -7.26
CA SER A 336 5.31 -3.99 -7.21
C SER A 336 4.01 -3.40 -7.76
N GLY A 337 3.28 -2.66 -6.93
CA GLY A 337 2.03 -2.01 -7.33
C GLY A 337 2.23 -0.96 -8.43
N ARG A 338 3.38 -0.27 -8.41
CA ARG A 338 3.80 0.65 -9.47
C ARG A 338 3.99 -0.09 -10.80
N ASP A 339 4.77 -1.16 -10.82
CA ASP A 339 5.10 -1.85 -12.06
C ASP A 339 3.87 -2.61 -12.61
N LEU A 340 3.05 -3.17 -11.72
CA LEU A 340 1.75 -3.76 -12.11
C LEU A 340 0.78 -2.71 -12.65
N ALA A 341 0.78 -1.48 -12.15
CA ALA A 341 -0.05 -0.42 -12.70
C ALA A 341 0.33 -0.13 -14.15
N VAL A 342 1.63 -0.03 -14.45
CA VAL A 342 2.11 0.17 -15.83
C VAL A 342 1.72 -1.02 -16.72
N ARG A 343 1.94 -2.26 -16.26
CA ARG A 343 1.55 -3.45 -17.02
C ARG A 343 0.04 -3.55 -17.23
N ARG A 344 -0.75 -3.19 -16.23
CA ARG A 344 -2.21 -3.17 -16.31
C ARG A 344 -2.71 -2.14 -17.31
N ALA A 345 -2.16 -0.94 -17.28
CA ALA A 345 -2.47 0.10 -18.25
C ALA A 345 -2.14 -0.34 -19.68
N GLN A 346 -1.02 -1.04 -19.87
CA GLN A 346 -0.65 -1.62 -21.15
C GLN A 346 -1.65 -2.68 -21.64
N LEU A 347 -2.09 -3.59 -20.76
CA LEU A 347 -3.07 -4.63 -21.09
C LEU A 347 -4.47 -4.05 -21.34
N ALA A 348 -4.85 -2.99 -20.62
CA ALA A 348 -6.14 -2.33 -20.75
C ALA A 348 -6.19 -1.28 -21.89
N GLY A 349 -5.05 -0.95 -22.50
CA GLY A 349 -4.96 0.08 -23.53
C GLY A 349 -5.33 1.47 -23.01
N CYS A 350 -4.84 1.84 -21.83
CA CYS A 350 -5.13 3.14 -21.23
C CYS A 350 -3.85 3.84 -20.70
N PRO A 351 -3.89 5.16 -20.47
CA PRO A 351 -2.76 5.87 -19.89
C PRO A 351 -2.51 5.51 -18.42
N VAL A 352 -1.24 5.58 -18.01
CA VAL A 352 -0.79 5.53 -16.62
C VAL A 352 0.05 6.77 -16.30
N VAL A 353 -0.28 7.43 -15.19
CA VAL A 353 0.46 8.59 -14.68
C VAL A 353 1.13 8.21 -13.36
N LEU A 354 2.46 8.20 -13.37
CA LEU A 354 3.31 8.00 -12.20
C LEU A 354 3.71 9.37 -11.67
N GLY A 355 3.13 9.76 -10.54
CA GLY A 355 3.34 11.07 -9.96
C GLY A 355 4.30 11.07 -8.80
N SER A 356 5.23 12.02 -8.77
CA SER A 356 6.19 12.15 -7.69
C SER A 356 6.82 13.54 -7.64
N ALA A 357 7.23 13.99 -6.45
CA ALA A 357 8.17 15.10 -6.30
C ALA A 357 9.63 14.64 -6.24
N THR A 358 9.84 13.35 -5.99
CA THR A 358 11.15 12.71 -5.86
C THR A 358 11.08 11.36 -6.57
N PRO A 359 11.00 11.34 -7.91
CA PRO A 359 10.76 10.12 -8.68
C PRO A 359 11.82 9.05 -8.38
N SER A 360 11.42 7.78 -8.34
CA SER A 360 12.35 6.67 -8.15
C SER A 360 13.37 6.63 -9.29
N LEU A 361 14.59 6.17 -8.98
CA LEU A 361 15.64 6.10 -10.01
C LEU A 361 15.24 5.15 -11.15
N GLU A 362 14.43 4.12 -10.89
CA GLU A 362 13.89 3.25 -11.93
C GLU A 362 12.91 3.97 -12.87
N THR A 363 12.02 4.80 -12.33
CA THR A 363 11.06 5.58 -13.13
C THR A 363 11.76 6.68 -13.92
N LEU A 364 12.76 7.37 -13.33
CA LEU A 364 13.60 8.35 -14.04
C LEU A 364 14.36 7.72 -15.20
N ARG A 365 14.96 6.54 -14.99
CA ARG A 365 15.69 5.87 -16.07
C ARG A 365 14.75 5.49 -17.23
N ASN A 366 13.55 5.01 -16.95
CA ASN A 366 12.57 4.72 -18.01
C ASN A 366 12.14 5.99 -18.75
N ALA A 367 12.03 7.13 -18.06
CA ALA A 367 11.77 8.42 -18.70
C ALA A 367 12.94 8.89 -19.58
N GLN A 368 14.18 8.77 -19.10
CA GLN A 368 15.40 9.06 -19.88
C GLN A 368 15.54 8.17 -21.12
N LEU A 369 15.07 6.92 -21.05
CA LEU A 369 15.04 5.99 -22.18
C LEU A 369 13.87 6.23 -23.15
N GLY A 370 13.00 7.22 -22.89
CA GLY A 370 11.83 7.51 -23.71
C GLY A 370 10.69 6.49 -23.59
N ARG A 371 10.78 5.53 -22.65
CA ARG A 371 9.70 4.57 -22.39
C ARG A 371 8.52 5.26 -21.69
N TYR A 372 8.82 6.22 -20.83
CA TYR A 372 7.84 7.08 -20.17
C TYR A 372 7.99 8.51 -20.68
N ARG A 373 6.90 9.20 -20.99
CA ARG A 373 6.93 10.62 -21.30
C ARG A 373 7.12 11.42 -20.01
N TRP A 374 8.16 12.24 -19.95
CA TRP A 374 8.48 13.06 -18.78
C TRP A 374 7.71 14.39 -18.85
N LEU A 375 6.80 14.61 -17.91
CA LEU A 375 6.04 15.84 -17.71
C LEU A 375 6.54 16.51 -16.43
N ARG A 376 7.03 17.75 -16.52
CA ARG A 376 7.63 18.47 -15.39
C ARG A 376 6.72 19.58 -14.93
N LEU A 377 6.53 19.68 -13.62
CA LEU A 377 5.89 20.81 -12.95
C LEU A 377 6.93 21.47 -12.02
N THR A 378 7.58 22.51 -12.51
CA THR A 378 8.73 23.14 -11.84
C THR A 378 8.29 24.20 -10.82
N GLU A 379 7.11 24.78 -11.01
CA GLU A 379 6.59 25.85 -10.16
C GLU A 379 5.69 25.32 -9.03
N ARG A 380 5.79 25.92 -7.83
CA ARG A 380 4.85 25.65 -6.73
C ARG A 380 3.57 26.45 -6.96
N ALA A 381 2.41 25.82 -6.77
CA ALA A 381 1.13 26.52 -6.79
C ALA A 381 1.13 27.58 -5.68
N GLY A 382 0.81 28.84 -6.03
CA GLY A 382 0.74 29.97 -5.09
C GLY A 382 2.08 30.68 -4.78
N GLY A 383 3.17 30.41 -5.50
CA GLY A 383 4.38 31.26 -5.48
C GLY A 383 5.28 31.18 -4.24
N ALA A 384 5.10 30.19 -3.37
CA ALA A 384 5.91 30.02 -2.16
C ALA A 384 7.40 29.72 -2.47
N ARG A 385 8.34 30.40 -1.78
CA ARG A 385 9.78 30.17 -1.94
C ARG A 385 10.21 28.81 -1.36
N PRO A 386 11.21 28.13 -1.96
CA PRO A 386 11.77 26.92 -1.36
C PRO A 386 12.47 27.24 -0.03
N PRO A 387 12.45 26.32 0.94
CA PRO A 387 13.12 26.51 2.21
C PRO A 387 14.64 26.50 2.03
N THR A 388 15.36 27.21 2.90
CA THR A 388 16.83 27.19 2.92
C THR A 388 17.29 25.94 3.66
N ILE A 389 18.05 25.07 2.99
CA ILE A 389 18.63 23.86 3.59
C ILE A 389 20.08 24.17 4.00
N SER A 390 20.40 23.97 5.29
CA SER A 390 21.76 24.06 5.82
C SER A 390 22.22 22.72 6.36
N ILE A 391 23.51 22.44 6.22
CA ILE A 391 24.16 21.26 6.77
C ILE A 391 25.01 21.66 7.98
N LEU A 392 24.89 20.89 9.06
CA LEU A 392 25.67 21.05 10.29
C LEU A 392 26.54 19.83 10.48
N ASP A 393 27.85 20.08 10.49
CA ASP A 393 28.85 19.11 10.88
C ASP A 393 28.81 18.90 12.40
N ILE A 394 28.36 17.74 12.85
CA ILE A 394 28.25 17.42 14.27
C ILE A 394 29.49 16.73 14.85
N ARG A 395 30.58 16.60 14.08
CA ARG A 395 31.85 16.09 14.60
C ARG A 395 32.35 16.97 15.75
N ASN A 396 32.77 16.34 16.85
CA ASN A 396 33.31 17.01 18.04
C ASN A 396 32.39 18.05 18.71
N GLN A 397 31.09 18.09 18.37
CA GLN A 397 30.14 19.00 19.01
C GLN A 397 29.51 18.37 20.28
N PRO A 398 29.29 19.16 21.36
CA PRO A 398 28.60 18.68 22.55
C PRO A 398 27.09 18.60 22.29
N LEU A 399 26.62 17.42 21.85
CA LEU A 399 25.21 17.17 21.58
C LEU A 399 24.43 16.94 22.89
N ARG A 400 23.32 17.66 23.08
CA ARG A 400 22.32 17.42 24.14
C ARG A 400 21.03 16.96 23.46
N ALA A 401 20.47 15.82 23.84
CA ALA A 401 19.36 15.19 23.12
C ALA A 401 19.63 14.91 21.63
N GLY A 402 20.90 14.75 21.23
CA GLY A 402 21.28 14.64 19.81
C GLY A 402 21.21 15.96 19.03
N LEU A 403 20.76 17.05 19.67
CA LEU A 403 20.71 18.38 19.09
C LEU A 403 22.07 19.06 19.23
N SER A 404 22.55 19.64 18.12
CA SER A 404 23.73 20.51 18.15
C SER A 404 23.42 21.82 18.90
N PRO A 405 24.43 22.50 19.47
CA PRO A 405 24.24 23.86 20.00
C PRO A 405 23.56 24.80 18.99
N VAL A 406 24.01 24.79 17.74
CA VAL A 406 23.46 25.62 16.66
C VAL A 406 22.00 25.31 16.37
N LEU A 407 21.61 24.02 16.34
CA LEU A 407 20.20 23.67 16.14
C LEU A 407 19.35 24.13 17.33
N ARG A 408 19.84 23.99 18.57
CA ARG A 408 19.11 24.47 19.76
C ARG A 408 18.89 25.98 19.76
N GLU A 409 19.88 26.75 19.31
CA GLU A 409 19.74 28.21 19.15
C GLU A 409 18.67 28.56 18.11
N HIS A 410 18.67 27.88 16.96
CA HIS A 410 17.63 28.06 15.95
C HIS A 410 16.24 27.66 16.49
N MET A 411 16.15 26.56 17.23
CA MET A 411 14.89 26.15 17.86
C MET A 411 14.38 27.20 18.84
N GLN A 412 15.24 27.72 19.72
CA GLN A 412 14.85 28.74 20.68
C GLN A 412 14.32 30.00 19.99
N ALA A 413 14.98 30.47 18.93
CA ALA A 413 14.55 31.64 18.18
C ALA A 413 13.15 31.46 17.54
N GLU A 414 12.88 30.29 16.96
CA GLU A 414 11.58 29.99 16.33
C GLU A 414 10.46 29.83 17.36
N LEU A 415 10.73 29.19 18.49
CA LEU A 415 9.78 29.09 19.61
C LEU A 415 9.43 30.46 20.18
N THR A 416 10.42 31.33 20.36
CA THR A 416 10.20 32.71 20.82
C THR A 416 9.38 33.53 19.82
N ALA A 417 9.53 33.27 18.52
CA ALA A 417 8.71 33.88 17.47
C ALA A 417 7.28 33.29 17.37
N GLY A 418 6.94 32.29 18.20
CA GLY A 418 5.64 31.61 18.18
C GLY A 418 5.45 30.68 16.98
N ASN A 419 6.54 30.29 16.31
CA ASN A 419 6.49 29.36 15.20
C ASN A 419 6.57 27.90 15.67
N GLN A 420 6.27 26.96 14.77
CA GLN A 420 6.36 25.53 15.03
C GLN A 420 7.63 24.93 14.44
N ILE A 421 8.14 23.88 15.08
CA ILE A 421 9.36 23.18 14.73
C ILE A 421 9.04 21.71 14.47
N LEU A 422 9.62 21.13 13.42
CA LEU A 422 9.55 19.70 13.15
C LEU A 422 10.93 19.07 13.34
N LEU A 423 11.03 18.11 14.25
CA LEU A 423 12.22 17.28 14.45
C LEU A 423 11.99 15.89 13.86
N PHE A 424 12.86 15.51 12.94
CA PHE A 424 12.77 14.28 12.20
C PHE A 424 13.91 13.32 12.55
N LEU A 425 13.54 12.05 12.79
CA LEU A 425 14.44 10.92 13.00
C LEU A 425 14.15 9.81 11.97
N ASN A 426 15.17 9.38 11.22
CA ASN A 426 15.05 8.49 10.06
C ASN A 426 14.59 7.07 10.38
N ARG A 427 14.71 6.67 11.65
CA ARG A 427 14.12 5.44 12.12
C ARG A 427 13.34 5.75 13.37
N ARG A 428 12.30 4.94 13.60
CA ARG A 428 11.85 4.66 14.97
C ARG A 428 13.09 4.58 15.83
N GLY A 429 12.99 5.15 17.03
CA GLY A 429 14.10 5.13 17.95
C GLY A 429 14.82 3.81 17.94
N TYR A 430 16.06 3.84 18.41
CA TYR A 430 16.42 2.70 19.22
C TYR A 430 15.29 2.52 20.22
N ALA A 431 14.45 1.53 19.94
CA ALA A 431 13.75 0.75 20.92
C ALA A 431 14.70 0.67 22.12
N PRO A 432 14.39 1.29 23.27
CA PRO A 432 15.38 1.43 24.33
C PRO A 432 15.87 0.04 24.68
N VAL A 433 17.10 -0.28 24.30
CA VAL A 433 17.68 -1.58 24.59
C VAL A 433 18.24 -1.47 25.99
N LEU A 434 17.86 -2.41 26.85
CA LEU A 434 18.43 -2.45 28.18
C LEU A 434 19.89 -2.86 28.06
N THR A 435 20.80 -2.10 28.65
CA THR A 435 22.23 -2.41 28.69
C THR A 435 22.76 -2.34 30.11
N CYS A 436 23.82 -3.07 30.41
CA CYS A 436 24.52 -2.96 31.69
C CYS A 436 25.71 -2.01 31.57
N HIS A 437 25.75 -0.98 32.43
CA HIS A 437 26.87 -0.03 32.46
C HIS A 437 28.19 -0.69 32.87
N ALA A 438 28.15 -1.63 33.82
CA ALA A 438 29.35 -2.27 34.37
C ALA A 438 30.02 -3.29 33.42
N CYS A 439 29.26 -4.00 32.58
CA CYS A 439 29.82 -5.09 31.76
C CYS A 439 29.45 -5.03 30.26
N GLY A 440 28.70 -4.00 29.84
CA GLY A 440 28.30 -3.81 28.45
C GLY A 440 27.28 -4.82 27.91
N TRP A 441 26.67 -5.65 28.76
CA TRP A 441 25.57 -6.54 28.34
C TRP A 441 24.47 -5.73 27.64
N VAL A 442 23.86 -6.26 26.58
CA VAL A 442 22.70 -5.69 25.90
C VAL A 442 21.59 -6.72 25.90
N GLY A 443 20.35 -6.28 26.10
CA GLY A 443 19.17 -7.12 26.02
C GLY A 443 19.05 -7.71 24.63
N GLU A 444 19.32 -9.00 24.50
CA GLU A 444 19.29 -9.74 23.24
C GLU A 444 18.12 -10.72 23.24
N CYS A 445 17.48 -10.89 22.09
CA CYS A 445 16.40 -11.86 21.96
C CYS A 445 16.96 -13.28 21.96
N PRO A 446 16.40 -14.22 22.74
CA PRO A 446 16.85 -15.62 22.68
C PRO A 446 16.47 -16.30 21.35
N HIS A 447 15.58 -15.69 20.55
CA HIS A 447 15.06 -16.24 19.31
C HIS A 447 15.45 -15.45 18.06
N CYS A 448 16.13 -14.30 18.19
CA CYS A 448 16.52 -13.46 17.07
C CYS A 448 17.89 -12.84 17.33
N ASP A 449 18.61 -12.42 16.29
CA ASP A 449 19.82 -11.59 16.46
C ASP A 449 19.45 -10.10 16.61
N ALA A 450 18.21 -9.87 17.03
CA ALA A 450 17.70 -8.57 17.38
C ALA A 450 17.96 -8.29 18.86
N ARG A 451 18.20 -7.01 19.13
CA ARG A 451 18.17 -6.47 20.47
C ARG A 451 16.71 -6.31 20.92
N LEU A 452 16.44 -6.56 22.18
CA LEU A 452 15.11 -6.44 22.79
C LEU A 452 14.79 -4.98 23.09
N THR A 453 13.56 -4.60 22.75
CA THR A 453 12.98 -3.28 23.02
C THR A 453 12.36 -3.25 24.40
N LEU A 454 12.75 -2.32 25.26
CA LEU A 454 12.07 -2.11 26.53
C LEU A 454 10.78 -1.29 26.33
N HIS A 455 9.64 -1.87 26.66
CA HIS A 455 8.37 -1.17 26.80
C HIS A 455 8.23 -0.69 28.25
N LEU A 456 8.43 0.61 28.46
CA LEU A 456 8.48 1.25 29.78
C LEU A 456 7.16 1.11 30.55
N SER A 457 6.02 1.34 29.90
CA SER A 457 4.69 1.26 30.52
C SER A 457 4.37 -0.12 31.10
N GLU A 458 4.92 -1.17 30.49
CA GLU A 458 4.69 -2.57 30.88
C GLU A 458 5.89 -3.18 31.62
N ARG A 459 7.01 -2.44 31.76
CA ARG A 459 8.32 -2.93 32.22
C ARG A 459 8.71 -4.29 31.61
N ARG A 460 8.55 -4.40 30.30
CA ARG A 460 8.80 -5.63 29.54
C ARG A 460 9.78 -5.41 28.40
N LEU A 461 10.67 -6.37 28.20
CA LEU A 461 11.53 -6.45 27.02
C LEU A 461 10.80 -7.24 25.93
N TRP A 462 10.64 -6.67 24.74
CA TRP A 462 9.94 -7.29 23.60
C TRP A 462 10.86 -7.37 22.39
N CYS A 463 10.74 -8.45 21.63
CA CYS A 463 11.31 -8.56 20.31
C CYS A 463 10.23 -8.24 19.26
N HIS A 464 10.37 -7.13 18.53
CA HIS A 464 9.44 -6.79 17.45
C HIS A 464 9.52 -7.71 16.23
N HIS A 465 10.54 -8.57 16.17
CA HIS A 465 10.72 -9.49 15.05
C HIS A 465 10.02 -10.84 15.25
N CYS A 466 9.89 -11.31 16.49
CA CYS A 466 9.28 -12.60 16.80
C CYS A 466 8.13 -12.54 17.82
N GLY A 467 7.87 -11.38 18.43
CA GLY A 467 6.85 -11.20 19.45
C GLY A 467 7.22 -11.77 20.82
N TRP A 468 8.41 -12.35 21.00
CA TRP A 468 8.86 -12.82 22.32
C TRP A 468 8.98 -11.65 23.29
N SER A 469 8.45 -11.83 24.50
CA SER A 469 8.50 -10.82 25.55
C SER A 469 8.88 -11.42 26.90
N CYS A 470 9.67 -10.71 27.69
CA CYS A 470 9.92 -11.04 29.09
C CYS A 470 9.80 -9.80 29.98
N LEU A 471 9.69 -10.00 31.30
CA LEU A 471 9.79 -8.90 32.26
C LEU A 471 11.22 -8.34 32.27
N GLN A 472 11.35 -7.03 32.50
CA GLN A 472 12.64 -6.38 32.70
C GLN A 472 13.37 -7.02 33.89
N PRO A 473 14.63 -7.50 33.73
CA PRO A 473 15.39 -8.05 34.83
C PRO A 473 15.81 -6.94 35.82
N GLY A 474 15.73 -7.23 37.12
CA GLY A 474 16.15 -6.29 38.17
C GLY A 474 17.68 -6.16 38.33
N GLN A 475 18.44 -7.13 37.80
CA GLN A 475 19.91 -7.17 37.80
C GLN A 475 20.40 -7.63 36.44
N CYS A 476 21.62 -7.23 36.06
CA CYS A 476 22.25 -7.68 34.83
C CYS A 476 22.35 -9.22 34.80
N PRO A 477 21.81 -9.91 33.78
CA PRO A 477 21.92 -11.37 33.68
C PRO A 477 23.36 -11.88 33.57
N LYS A 478 24.29 -11.04 33.07
CA LYS A 478 25.69 -11.39 32.84
C LYS A 478 26.59 -11.17 34.06
N CYS A 479 26.51 -10.01 34.72
CA CYS A 479 27.40 -9.64 35.82
C CYS A 479 26.69 -9.36 37.15
N ARG A 480 25.37 -9.51 37.21
CA ARG A 480 24.50 -9.22 38.37
C ARG A 480 24.52 -7.77 38.89
N SER A 481 25.22 -6.86 38.22
CA SER A 481 25.16 -5.42 38.54
C SER A 481 23.72 -4.87 38.45
N LEU A 482 23.38 -3.97 39.37
CA LEU A 482 22.11 -3.23 39.37
C LEU A 482 22.12 -2.05 38.38
N GLU A 483 23.27 -1.75 37.77
CA GLU A 483 23.45 -0.61 36.86
C GLU A 483 22.97 -0.93 35.43
N LEU A 484 21.68 -1.23 35.31
CA LEU A 484 21.02 -1.35 34.03
C LEU A 484 20.56 0.02 33.53
N ARG A 485 21.01 0.41 32.34
CA ARG A 485 20.67 1.67 31.66
C ARG A 485 19.92 1.37 30.36
N MET A 486 19.11 2.32 29.92
CA MET A 486 18.51 2.27 28.59
C MET A 486 19.44 2.89 27.57
N LEU A 487 19.82 2.14 26.55
CA LEU A 487 20.57 2.64 25.41
C LEU A 487 19.65 2.76 24.22
N GLY A 488 19.51 3.98 23.74
CA GLY A 488 18.72 4.23 22.56
C GLY A 488 18.28 5.67 22.46
N ARG A 489 18.64 6.32 21.36
CA ARG A 489 18.08 7.61 20.98
C ARG A 489 16.83 7.34 20.18
N GLY A 490 15.68 7.61 20.78
CA GLY A 490 14.37 7.48 20.15
C GLY A 490 13.55 8.73 20.34
N THR A 491 12.41 8.78 19.65
CA THR A 491 11.45 9.89 19.77
C THR A 491 10.99 10.07 21.22
N GLU A 492 10.87 9.00 22.01
CA GLU A 492 10.46 9.07 23.43
C GLU A 492 11.51 9.73 24.33
N ARG A 493 12.77 9.30 24.25
CA ARG A 493 13.85 9.91 25.05
C ARG A 493 14.15 11.33 24.60
N LEU A 494 14.04 11.59 23.29
CA LEU A 494 14.16 12.95 22.77
C LEU A 494 13.01 13.83 23.27
N GLU A 495 11.79 13.31 23.37
CA GLU A 495 10.65 14.02 23.99
C GLU A 495 10.95 14.36 25.46
N GLU A 496 11.39 13.40 26.28
CA GLU A 496 11.78 13.65 27.68
C GLU A 496 12.87 14.74 27.80
N GLU A 497 13.94 14.62 27.02
CA GLU A 497 15.05 15.58 27.05
C GLU A 497 14.65 16.95 26.44
N LEU A 498 13.68 16.99 25.52
CA LEU A 498 13.12 18.23 25.00
C LEU A 498 12.21 18.93 26.02
N VAL A 499 11.44 18.18 26.82
CA VAL A 499 10.65 18.74 27.92
C VAL A 499 11.58 19.39 28.95
N GLU A 500 12.75 18.81 29.23
CA GLU A 500 13.76 19.44 30.08
C GLU A 500 14.37 20.71 29.46
N LEU A 501 14.54 20.74 28.13
CA LEU A 501 15.12 21.88 27.41
C LEU A 501 14.14 23.03 27.20
N PHE A 502 12.86 22.72 27.00
CA PHE A 502 11.79 23.66 26.65
C PHE A 502 10.53 23.35 27.49
N PRO A 503 10.55 23.61 28.81
CA PRO A 503 9.50 23.15 29.73
C PRO A 503 8.13 23.81 29.50
N GLU A 504 8.09 25.00 28.91
CA GLU A 504 6.86 25.73 28.58
C GLU A 504 6.29 25.37 27.20
N THR A 505 6.96 24.50 26.46
CA THR A 505 6.63 24.19 25.06
C THR A 505 5.85 22.89 24.96
N ARG A 506 4.73 22.91 24.24
CA ARG A 506 3.95 21.69 23.98
C ARG A 506 4.57 20.89 22.83
N ILE A 507 4.85 19.62 23.12
CA ILE A 507 5.47 18.66 22.20
C ILE A 507 4.42 17.62 21.80
N ALA A 508 4.36 17.29 20.52
CA ALA A 508 3.57 16.16 20.04
C ALA A 508 4.46 15.14 19.32
N ARG A 509 4.34 13.88 19.73
CA ARG A 509 5.01 12.75 19.09
C ARG A 509 4.10 12.05 18.09
N LEU A 510 4.52 12.06 16.83
CA LEU A 510 3.81 11.46 15.71
C LEU A 510 4.57 10.23 15.21
N ASP A 511 4.22 9.07 15.76
CA ASP A 511 4.65 7.77 15.27
C ASP A 511 3.49 6.75 15.24
N ARG A 512 3.74 5.57 14.67
CA ARG A 512 2.71 4.56 14.41
C ARG A 512 2.14 3.95 15.70
N ASP A 513 2.88 4.02 16.79
CA ASP A 513 2.50 3.40 18.06
C ASP A 513 1.68 4.41 18.90
N SER A 514 1.99 5.71 18.81
CA SER A 514 1.20 6.81 19.41
C SER A 514 -0.08 7.18 18.65
N THR A 515 -0.28 6.67 17.43
CA THR A 515 -1.44 7.00 16.57
C THR A 515 -2.34 5.80 16.28
N ARG A 516 -2.13 4.69 17.01
CA ARG A 516 -2.80 3.40 16.75
C ARG A 516 -4.29 3.40 17.08
N ARG A 517 -4.77 4.30 17.96
CA ARG A 517 -6.19 4.36 18.33
C ARG A 517 -6.98 5.21 17.34
N ARG A 518 -8.19 4.75 17.02
CA ARG A 518 -9.07 5.39 16.05
C ARG A 518 -9.40 6.82 16.52
N GLY A 519 -9.04 7.83 15.72
CA GLY A 519 -9.29 9.25 16.00
C GLY A 519 -8.15 9.99 16.74
N GLU A 520 -7.13 9.29 17.23
CA GLU A 520 -6.00 9.89 17.95
C GLU A 520 -5.13 10.76 17.03
N LEU A 521 -4.80 10.26 15.84
CA LEU A 521 -4.10 11.02 14.80
C LEU A 521 -4.85 12.31 14.44
N GLY A 522 -6.19 12.25 14.31
CA GLY A 522 -7.01 13.41 14.00
C GLY A 522 -6.86 14.50 15.06
N ARG A 523 -6.96 14.15 16.34
CA ARG A 523 -6.79 15.11 17.45
C ARG A 523 -5.41 15.74 17.48
N VAL A 524 -4.35 14.96 17.26
CA VAL A 524 -2.98 15.49 17.25
C VAL A 524 -2.79 16.43 16.06
N LEU A 525 -3.31 16.08 14.88
CA LEU A 525 -3.27 16.95 13.72
C LEU A 525 -4.07 18.25 13.98
N ASP A 526 -5.24 18.17 14.57
CA ASP A 526 -6.05 19.35 14.90
C ASP A 526 -5.30 20.28 15.87
N ALA A 527 -4.65 19.73 16.90
CA ALA A 527 -3.83 20.48 17.85
C ALA A 527 -2.57 21.11 17.23
N VAL A 528 -2.03 20.50 16.17
CA VAL A 528 -0.95 21.11 15.37
C VAL A 528 -1.49 22.25 14.52
N HIS A 529 -2.64 22.07 13.85
CA HIS A 529 -3.23 23.10 13.01
C HIS A 529 -3.74 24.31 13.82
N SER A 530 -4.19 24.08 15.06
CA SER A 530 -4.59 25.16 15.97
C SER A 530 -3.42 25.93 16.58
N GLY A 531 -2.17 25.49 16.35
CA GLY A 531 -0.97 26.09 16.93
C GLY A 531 -0.73 25.73 18.39
N GLU A 532 -1.54 24.84 18.99
CA GLU A 532 -1.36 24.39 20.37
C GLU A 532 -0.07 23.57 20.56
N THR A 533 0.40 22.90 19.51
CA THR A 533 1.67 22.16 19.54
C THR A 533 2.76 23.00 18.89
N GLN A 534 3.89 23.17 19.55
CA GLN A 534 5.02 23.96 19.03
C GLN A 534 6.16 23.09 18.51
N ILE A 535 6.41 21.92 19.10
CA ILE A 535 7.41 20.96 18.60
C ILE A 535 6.72 19.68 18.14
N LEU A 536 6.86 19.36 16.87
CA LEU A 536 6.48 18.09 16.30
C LEU A 536 7.69 17.18 16.25
N LEU A 537 7.59 16.02 16.87
CA LEU A 537 8.64 15.01 16.85
C LEU A 537 8.14 13.74 16.17
N GLY A 538 8.88 13.23 15.19
CA GLY A 538 8.43 12.01 14.53
C GLY A 538 9.37 11.44 13.49
N THR A 539 8.85 10.40 12.86
CA THR A 539 9.57 9.58 11.86
C THR A 539 8.87 9.72 10.50
N GLN A 540 8.98 8.72 9.63
CA GLN A 540 8.45 8.73 8.26
C GLN A 540 6.96 9.13 8.14
N MET A 541 6.16 9.02 9.20
CA MET A 541 4.76 9.49 9.21
C MET A 541 4.61 11.01 9.06
N LEU A 542 5.58 11.79 9.56
CA LEU A 542 5.58 13.25 9.43
C LEU A 542 5.90 13.73 8.01
N ALA A 543 6.57 12.90 7.22
CA ALA A 543 7.03 13.25 5.88
C ALA A 543 5.92 13.16 4.81
N LYS A 544 4.83 12.42 5.08
CA LYS A 544 3.84 12.01 4.06
C LYS A 544 2.42 12.48 4.40
N GLY A 545 1.69 12.96 3.40
CA GLY A 545 0.22 13.11 3.45
C GLY A 545 -0.38 14.20 4.35
N HIS A 546 0.42 14.95 5.12
CA HIS A 546 -0.05 15.99 6.06
C HIS A 546 0.56 17.36 5.77
N ASP A 547 -0.22 18.41 5.94
CA ASP A 547 0.23 19.80 5.79
C ASP A 547 0.41 20.46 7.17
N PHE A 548 1.47 21.24 7.34
CA PHE A 548 1.84 21.90 8.61
C PHE A 548 2.22 23.36 8.36
N PRO A 549 1.24 24.26 8.20
CA PRO A 549 1.49 25.63 7.75
C PRO A 549 2.33 26.46 8.74
N GLY A 550 2.26 26.17 10.05
CA GLY A 550 3.03 26.89 11.07
C GLY A 550 4.47 26.41 11.23
N VAL A 551 4.93 25.40 10.49
CA VAL A 551 6.29 24.86 10.60
C VAL A 551 7.27 25.71 9.80
N THR A 552 8.16 26.39 10.52
CA THR A 552 9.21 27.25 9.95
C THR A 552 10.60 26.65 10.06
N LEU A 553 10.84 25.73 11.00
CA LEU A 553 12.12 25.04 11.16
C LEU A 553 11.95 23.53 11.14
N VAL A 554 12.81 22.86 10.38
CA VAL A 554 12.87 21.42 10.33
C VAL A 554 14.28 20.93 10.66
N GLY A 555 14.43 20.13 11.72
CA GLY A 555 15.71 19.52 12.11
C GLY A 555 15.74 18.04 11.76
N ILE A 556 16.65 17.62 10.88
CA ILE A 556 16.92 16.20 10.60
C ILE A 556 18.16 15.78 11.40
N LEU A 557 17.94 14.98 12.44
CA LEU A 557 18.93 14.78 13.50
C LEU A 557 19.97 13.68 13.21
N GLU A 558 19.61 12.67 12.42
CA GLU A 558 20.51 11.56 12.06
C GLU A 558 20.35 11.14 10.59
N LEU A 559 21.37 11.45 9.78
CA LEU A 559 21.47 10.99 8.38
C LEU A 559 22.45 9.82 8.20
N ASP A 560 23.50 9.76 9.02
CA ASP A 560 24.67 8.89 8.83
C ASP A 560 24.30 7.41 8.69
N GLN A 561 23.41 6.90 9.55
CA GLN A 561 23.01 5.49 9.55
C GLN A 561 22.36 5.05 8.23
N SER A 562 21.68 5.98 7.54
CA SER A 562 20.97 5.67 6.30
C SER A 562 21.80 5.95 5.06
N LEU A 563 22.78 6.86 5.14
CA LEU A 563 23.76 7.05 4.07
C LEU A 563 24.70 5.85 3.92
N TYR A 564 25.10 5.20 5.02
CA TYR A 564 26.03 4.07 5.03
C TYR A 564 25.37 2.71 5.34
N ALA A 565 24.05 2.60 5.15
CA ALA A 565 23.41 1.30 5.26
C ALA A 565 23.92 0.34 4.17
N SER A 566 23.94 -0.96 4.46
CA SER A 566 24.40 -2.00 3.52
C SER A 566 23.51 -2.20 2.28
N ASP A 567 22.41 -1.46 2.18
CA ASP A 567 21.51 -1.45 1.04
C ASP A 567 21.84 -0.28 0.11
N PHE A 568 22.17 -0.59 -1.14
CA PHE A 568 22.52 0.41 -2.16
C PHE A 568 21.39 1.41 -2.48
N ARG A 569 20.14 1.12 -2.09
CA ARG A 569 19.01 2.06 -2.21
C ARG A 569 18.90 3.05 -1.06
N ALA A 570 19.72 2.92 -0.01
CA ALA A 570 19.58 3.73 1.18
C ALA A 570 19.89 5.22 0.94
N ALA A 571 20.86 5.54 0.08
CA ALA A 571 21.14 6.91 -0.34
C ALA A 571 19.93 7.55 -1.06
N GLU A 572 19.30 6.83 -1.99
CA GLU A 572 18.08 7.28 -2.68
C GLU A 572 16.95 7.59 -1.70
N ARG A 573 16.66 6.66 -0.78
CA ARG A 573 15.62 6.84 0.24
C ARG A 573 15.92 8.02 1.16
N THR A 574 17.19 8.22 1.53
CA THR A 574 17.61 9.34 2.37
C THR A 574 17.39 10.67 1.66
N ALA A 575 17.75 10.76 0.38
CA ALA A 575 17.52 11.98 -0.42
C ALA A 575 16.02 12.28 -0.61
N GLN A 576 15.21 11.26 -0.96
CA GLN A 576 13.75 11.39 -1.06
C GLN A 576 13.15 11.92 0.24
N LEU A 577 13.59 11.35 1.36
CA LEU A 577 13.13 11.75 2.68
C LEU A 577 13.51 13.19 3.03
N ILE A 578 14.75 13.62 2.77
CA ILE A 578 15.20 14.99 3.00
C ILE A 578 14.31 15.97 2.23
N VAL A 579 14.04 15.71 0.95
CA VAL A 579 13.22 16.58 0.10
C VAL A 579 11.76 16.60 0.55
N GLN A 580 11.18 15.44 0.91
CA GLN A 580 9.81 15.36 1.43
C GLN A 580 9.65 16.16 2.72
N VAL A 581 10.58 15.98 3.67
CA VAL A 581 10.60 16.65 4.97
C VAL A 581 10.85 18.14 4.79
N ALA A 582 11.78 18.54 3.91
CA ALA A 582 11.99 19.94 3.55
C ALA A 582 10.73 20.59 2.95
N GLY A 583 9.98 19.86 2.13
CA GLY A 583 8.70 20.33 1.55
C GLY A 583 7.57 20.56 2.58
N ARG A 584 7.78 20.23 3.85
CA ARG A 584 6.88 20.55 4.97
C ARG A 584 7.20 21.88 5.65
N ALA A 585 8.37 22.46 5.39
CA ALA A 585 8.78 23.75 5.93
C ALA A 585 8.33 24.92 5.02
N GLY A 586 7.86 26.01 5.62
CA GLY A 586 7.74 27.31 4.95
C GLY A 586 6.61 27.38 3.91
N ARG A 587 5.36 27.19 4.37
CA ARG A 587 4.17 27.46 3.56
C ARG A 587 3.58 28.82 3.93
N ALA A 588 3.13 29.58 2.93
CA ALA A 588 2.71 30.99 3.01
C ALA A 588 3.89 32.00 3.09
N GLU A 589 3.71 33.11 3.81
CA GLU A 589 4.59 34.29 3.76
C GLU A 589 5.95 34.12 4.47
N ARG A 590 6.12 33.06 5.28
CA ARG A 590 7.33 32.87 6.11
C ARG A 590 8.28 31.84 5.47
N PRO A 591 9.55 32.21 5.20
CA PRO A 591 10.52 31.28 4.64
C PRO A 591 10.88 30.18 5.66
N GLY A 592 10.79 28.93 5.24
CA GLY A 592 11.18 27.80 6.07
C GLY A 592 12.70 27.55 6.05
N ARG A 593 13.23 27.00 7.13
CA ARG A 593 14.62 26.55 7.28
C ARG A 593 14.68 25.06 7.56
N VAL A 594 15.60 24.36 6.91
CA VAL A 594 15.86 22.94 7.14
C VAL A 594 17.31 22.78 7.56
N VAL A 595 17.54 22.09 8.67
CA VAL A 595 18.86 21.88 9.26
C VAL A 595 19.16 20.39 9.27
N LEU A 596 20.20 19.99 8.55
CA LEU A 596 20.66 18.61 8.43
C LEU A 596 21.86 18.38 9.34
N GLN A 597 21.75 17.48 10.32
CA GLN A 597 22.89 17.07 11.15
C GLN A 597 23.52 15.78 10.62
N THR A 598 24.82 15.83 10.34
CA THR A 598 25.60 14.66 9.89
C THR A 598 27.06 14.75 10.31
N ARG A 599 27.71 13.61 10.49
CA ARG A 599 29.16 13.51 10.68
C ARG A 599 29.95 13.54 9.37
N HIS A 600 29.25 13.48 8.24
CA HIS A 600 29.83 13.39 6.91
C HIS A 600 29.28 14.49 6.00
N PRO A 601 29.47 15.78 6.35
CA PRO A 601 28.96 16.88 5.54
C PRO A 601 29.55 16.87 4.13
N GLU A 602 30.75 16.34 3.94
CA GLU A 602 31.44 16.22 2.65
C GLU A 602 30.90 15.15 1.70
N HIS A 603 29.89 14.35 2.09
CA HIS A 603 29.42 13.23 1.26
C HIS A 603 28.96 13.69 -0.14
N PRO A 604 29.51 13.14 -1.26
CA PRO A 604 29.28 13.65 -2.62
C PRO A 604 27.80 13.73 -3.04
N LEU A 605 27.03 12.66 -2.80
CA LEU A 605 25.60 12.65 -3.13
C LEU A 605 24.80 13.68 -2.29
N LEU A 606 25.17 13.90 -1.03
CA LEU A 606 24.51 14.87 -0.17
C LEU A 606 24.82 16.30 -0.64
N GLN A 607 26.07 16.57 -1.04
CA GLN A 607 26.46 17.83 -1.65
C GLN A 607 25.71 18.10 -2.96
N SER A 608 25.55 17.07 -3.81
CA SER A 608 24.79 17.16 -5.06
C SER A 608 23.32 17.52 -4.78
N LEU A 609 22.70 16.88 -3.79
CA LEU A 609 21.34 17.19 -3.36
C LEU A 609 21.17 18.65 -2.90
N LEU A 610 22.14 19.18 -2.16
CA LEU A 610 22.10 20.53 -1.61
C LEU A 610 22.33 21.61 -2.68
N ARG A 611 23.20 21.35 -3.66
CA ARG A 611 23.57 22.33 -4.71
C ARG A 611 22.62 22.33 -5.90
N GLU A 612 22.23 21.14 -6.35
CA GLU A 612 21.53 20.92 -7.62
C GLU A 612 20.12 20.34 -7.42
N GLY A 613 19.69 20.18 -6.17
CA GLY A 613 18.39 19.60 -5.83
C GLY A 613 18.31 18.10 -6.11
N TYR A 614 17.08 17.57 -6.12
CA TYR A 614 16.86 16.13 -6.30
C TYR A 614 17.30 15.63 -7.68
N SER A 615 17.17 16.45 -8.73
CA SER A 615 17.60 16.10 -10.10
C SER A 615 19.11 15.85 -10.17
N GLY A 616 19.93 16.75 -9.63
CA GLY A 616 21.39 16.56 -9.63
C GLY A 616 21.82 15.36 -8.78
N PHE A 617 21.19 15.16 -7.61
CA PHE A 617 21.35 13.93 -6.83
C PHE A 617 21.03 12.68 -7.66
N ALA A 618 19.88 12.66 -8.34
CA ALA A 618 19.41 11.49 -9.08
C ALA A 618 20.34 11.16 -10.26
N GLU A 619 20.87 12.17 -10.96
CA GLU A 619 21.86 11.98 -12.02
C GLU A 619 23.20 11.44 -11.49
N ALA A 620 23.67 11.93 -10.34
CA ALA A 620 24.87 11.39 -9.69
C ALA A 620 24.66 9.94 -9.23
N ALA A 621 23.55 9.66 -8.54
CA ALA A 621 23.23 8.31 -8.07
C ALA A 621 23.00 7.32 -9.23
N LEU A 622 22.38 7.74 -10.34
CA LEU A 622 22.23 6.91 -11.54
C LEU A 622 23.58 6.60 -12.20
N ARG A 623 24.58 7.48 -12.12
CA ARG A 623 25.94 7.19 -12.59
C ARG A 623 26.62 6.14 -11.71
N GLU A 624 26.60 6.31 -10.38
CA GLU A 624 27.16 5.32 -9.45
C GLU A 624 26.52 3.93 -9.64
N ARG A 625 25.21 3.87 -9.86
CA ARG A 625 24.52 2.60 -10.14
C ARG A 625 24.86 2.00 -11.49
N ALA A 626 25.15 2.81 -12.50
CA ALA A 626 25.59 2.31 -13.79
C ALA A 626 26.99 1.66 -13.67
N GLU A 627 27.92 2.34 -13.00
CA GLU A 627 29.28 1.87 -12.77
C GLU A 627 29.33 0.60 -11.91
N ALA A 628 28.45 0.50 -10.91
CA ALA A 628 28.32 -0.69 -10.06
C ALA A 628 27.42 -1.78 -10.67
N GLU A 629 26.89 -1.58 -11.89
CA GLU A 629 25.95 -2.48 -12.56
C GLU A 629 24.71 -2.83 -11.70
N LEU A 630 24.21 -1.87 -10.92
CA LEU A 630 23.06 -2.03 -10.03
C LEU A 630 21.75 -1.56 -10.68
N PRO A 631 20.57 -2.01 -10.19
CA PRO A 631 19.29 -1.54 -10.69
C PRO A 631 19.15 0.00 -10.66
N PRO A 632 18.73 0.65 -11.76
CA PRO A 632 17.97 0.08 -12.88
C PRO A 632 18.77 -0.48 -14.07
N TYR A 633 20.10 -0.56 -14.00
CA TYR A 633 20.95 -1.05 -15.09
C TYR A 633 21.07 -2.58 -15.13
N SER A 634 20.79 -3.23 -14.01
CA SER A 634 20.61 -4.67 -13.92
C SER A 634 19.28 -5.02 -13.24
N HIS A 635 19.00 -6.31 -13.20
CA HIS A 635 17.81 -6.90 -12.62
C HIS A 635 18.21 -7.93 -11.58
N LEU A 636 17.51 -7.90 -10.44
CA LEU A 636 17.83 -8.71 -9.28
C LEU A 636 16.67 -9.65 -8.95
N ALA A 637 16.99 -10.84 -8.47
CA ALA A 637 16.09 -11.71 -7.74
C ALA A 637 16.79 -12.23 -6.48
N LEU A 638 16.07 -12.34 -5.37
CA LEU A 638 16.62 -12.74 -4.09
C LEU A 638 15.92 -14.02 -3.61
N ALA A 639 16.65 -15.12 -3.59
CA ALA A 639 16.18 -16.34 -2.96
C ALA A 639 16.55 -16.30 -1.47
N ARG A 640 15.55 -16.53 -0.61
CA ARG A 640 15.72 -16.59 0.84
C ARG A 640 15.31 -17.96 1.33
N ALA A 641 16.11 -18.54 2.21
CA ALA A 641 15.76 -19.75 2.95
C ALA A 641 15.77 -19.47 4.44
N GLU A 642 14.86 -20.09 5.17
CA GLU A 642 14.80 -20.04 6.62
C GLU A 642 14.57 -21.44 7.20
N ALA A 643 15.33 -21.80 8.24
CA ALA A 643 15.24 -23.09 8.91
C ALA A 643 15.55 -22.96 10.41
N PRO A 644 15.15 -23.91 11.27
CA PRO A 644 15.55 -23.91 12.67
C PRO A 644 17.06 -24.04 12.88
N ASP A 645 17.73 -24.81 12.02
CA ASP A 645 19.19 -24.97 11.99
C ASP A 645 19.79 -24.05 10.89
N PRO A 646 20.81 -23.21 11.19
CA PRO A 646 21.48 -22.38 10.18
C PRO A 646 22.07 -23.19 9.02
N GLU A 647 22.61 -24.38 9.29
CA GLU A 647 23.26 -25.20 8.29
C GLU A 647 22.25 -25.77 7.28
N ASP A 648 21.02 -26.05 7.71
CA ASP A 648 19.94 -26.48 6.81
C ASP A 648 19.59 -25.41 5.77
N ALA A 649 19.51 -24.14 6.19
CA ALA A 649 19.19 -23.03 5.29
C ALA A 649 20.32 -22.77 4.28
N LEU A 650 21.57 -22.77 4.74
CA LEU A 650 22.75 -22.58 3.88
C LEU A 650 22.95 -23.77 2.93
N ALA A 651 22.85 -25.01 3.41
CA ALA A 651 23.01 -26.21 2.61
C ALA A 651 21.94 -26.29 1.51
N PHE A 652 20.69 -25.94 1.81
CA PHE A 652 19.64 -25.85 0.80
C PHE A 652 19.99 -24.80 -0.25
N LEU A 653 20.42 -23.60 0.14
CA LEU A 653 20.78 -22.57 -0.84
C LEU A 653 22.03 -22.90 -1.65
N ARG A 654 22.97 -23.70 -1.14
CA ARG A 654 24.09 -24.24 -1.93
C ARG A 654 23.59 -25.17 -3.02
N GLN A 655 22.68 -26.10 -2.72
CA GLN A 655 22.06 -26.96 -3.74
C GLN A 655 21.27 -26.15 -4.79
N VAL A 656 20.57 -25.11 -4.34
CA VAL A 656 19.83 -24.18 -5.20
C VAL A 656 20.78 -23.39 -6.11
N ARG A 657 21.95 -22.97 -5.61
CA ARG A 657 23.01 -22.34 -6.42
C ARG A 657 23.59 -23.32 -7.45
N GLU A 658 23.93 -24.54 -7.05
CA GLU A 658 24.46 -25.58 -7.97
C GLU A 658 23.47 -25.92 -9.10
N LEU A 659 22.16 -25.93 -8.81
CA LEU A 659 21.13 -26.00 -9.87
C LEU A 659 21.22 -24.81 -10.82
N GLY A 660 21.36 -23.60 -10.29
CA GLY A 660 21.49 -22.38 -11.10
C GLY A 660 22.73 -22.40 -11.99
N GLU A 661 23.88 -22.82 -11.46
CA GLU A 661 25.15 -22.92 -12.21
C GLU A 661 25.06 -23.91 -13.37
N ARG A 662 24.34 -25.03 -13.21
CA ARG A 662 24.09 -26.01 -14.30
C ARG A 662 23.13 -25.50 -15.38
N LEU A 663 22.34 -24.48 -15.08
CA LEU A 663 21.34 -23.92 -15.98
C LEU A 663 21.84 -22.71 -16.77
N ASP A 664 22.93 -22.09 -16.34
CA ASP A 664 23.57 -21.05 -17.13
C ASP A 664 24.35 -21.74 -18.27
N ASP A 665 24.10 -21.31 -19.51
CA ASP A 665 24.71 -21.88 -20.72
C ASP A 665 26.19 -21.44 -20.88
N ASP A 666 26.98 -21.45 -19.79
CA ASP A 666 28.39 -20.99 -19.69
C ASP A 666 28.65 -19.54 -20.18
N SER A 667 27.60 -18.74 -20.25
CA SER A 667 27.68 -17.36 -20.76
C SER A 667 28.21 -16.35 -19.75
N GLY A 668 28.21 -16.69 -18.46
CA GLY A 668 28.54 -15.79 -17.35
C GLY A 668 27.54 -14.63 -17.16
N ALA A 669 26.40 -14.64 -17.84
CA ALA A 669 25.44 -13.54 -17.82
C ALA A 669 24.48 -13.55 -16.61
N ILE A 670 24.38 -14.70 -15.92
CA ILE A 670 23.64 -14.82 -14.65
C ILE A 670 24.65 -14.90 -13.52
N LEU A 671 24.71 -13.85 -12.71
CA LEU A 671 25.59 -13.81 -11.55
C LEU A 671 24.85 -14.33 -10.31
N LEU A 672 25.41 -15.35 -9.66
CA LEU A 672 24.89 -15.96 -8.43
C LEU A 672 25.79 -15.59 -7.24
N LEU A 673 25.33 -14.66 -6.41
CA LEU A 673 26.08 -14.10 -5.27
C LEU A 673 25.61 -14.71 -3.95
N GLY A 674 26.51 -15.42 -3.27
CA GLY A 674 26.23 -16.17 -2.05
C GLY A 674 26.28 -17.69 -2.26
N PRO A 675 25.60 -18.49 -1.41
CA PRO A 675 24.72 -18.07 -0.33
C PRO A 675 25.48 -17.48 0.85
N ILE A 676 24.86 -16.51 1.52
CA ILE A 676 25.35 -15.91 2.77
C ILE A 676 24.25 -15.93 3.82
N PRO A 677 24.58 -15.89 5.13
CA PRO A 677 23.62 -15.53 6.16
C PRO A 677 22.93 -14.22 5.80
N ALA A 678 21.62 -14.13 6.04
CA ALA A 678 20.92 -12.87 5.86
C ALA A 678 21.48 -11.84 6.87
N PRO A 679 21.51 -10.53 6.56
CA PRO A 679 22.03 -9.48 7.44
C PRO A 679 21.46 -9.51 8.87
N MET A 680 20.22 -10.00 9.01
CA MET A 680 19.68 -10.48 10.28
C MET A 680 19.47 -11.99 10.20
N GLU A 681 20.48 -12.74 10.64
CA GLU A 681 20.56 -14.19 10.48
C GLU A 681 19.43 -14.89 11.25
N ARG A 682 19.29 -14.65 12.55
CA ARG A 682 18.24 -15.27 13.36
C ARG A 682 17.01 -14.37 13.50
N ARG A 683 15.84 -14.88 13.13
CA ARG A 683 14.53 -14.22 13.26
C ARG A 683 13.45 -15.24 13.61
N ALA A 684 12.72 -14.98 14.69
CA ALA A 684 11.62 -15.82 15.17
C ALA A 684 11.98 -17.30 15.36
N GLY A 685 13.16 -17.54 15.94
CA GLY A 685 13.69 -18.86 16.25
C GLY A 685 14.19 -19.62 15.03
N ARG A 686 14.37 -18.92 13.90
CA ARG A 686 14.79 -19.49 12.61
C ARG A 686 16.00 -18.72 12.09
N HIS A 687 16.95 -19.43 11.51
CA HIS A 687 18.12 -18.89 10.84
C HIS A 687 17.79 -18.68 9.36
N ARG A 688 18.18 -17.53 8.83
CA ARG A 688 17.88 -17.05 7.49
C ARG A 688 19.16 -16.92 6.70
N ALA A 689 19.15 -17.43 5.48
CA ALA A 689 20.20 -17.28 4.51
C ALA A 689 19.62 -16.76 3.19
N GLN A 690 20.48 -16.16 2.36
CA GLN A 690 20.06 -15.60 1.09
C GLN A 690 21.08 -15.83 -0.03
N LEU A 691 20.55 -15.93 -1.25
CA LEU A 691 21.28 -16.05 -2.51
C LEU A 691 20.73 -14.97 -3.46
N LEU A 692 21.58 -14.07 -3.90
CA LEU A 692 21.21 -12.99 -4.83
C LEU A 692 21.54 -13.41 -6.26
N ILE A 693 20.60 -13.22 -7.16
CA ILE A 693 20.70 -13.49 -8.59
C ILE A 693 20.67 -12.15 -9.32
N GLN A 694 21.64 -11.90 -10.18
CA GLN A 694 21.78 -10.66 -10.93
C GLN A 694 21.97 -10.93 -12.42
N CYS A 695 21.34 -10.10 -13.26
CA CYS A 695 21.52 -10.15 -14.72
C CYS A 695 21.26 -8.76 -15.32
N ALA A 696 22.01 -8.39 -16.36
CA ALA A 696 21.78 -7.14 -17.09
C ALA A 696 20.46 -7.15 -17.88
N GLU A 697 20.01 -8.33 -18.34
CA GLU A 697 18.86 -8.46 -19.23
C GLU A 697 17.64 -9.10 -18.56
N ARG A 698 16.54 -8.35 -18.45
CA ARG A 698 15.30 -8.83 -17.81
C ARG A 698 14.72 -10.09 -18.48
N PRO A 699 14.61 -10.17 -19.82
CA PRO A 699 14.05 -11.37 -20.46
C PRO A 699 14.89 -12.62 -20.18
N ARG A 700 16.21 -12.46 -20.13
CA ARG A 700 17.14 -13.54 -19.82
C ARG A 700 16.97 -14.02 -18.38
N LEU A 701 16.95 -13.09 -17.42
CA LEU A 701 16.69 -13.40 -16.01
C LEU A 701 15.37 -14.14 -15.85
N GLN A 702 14.30 -13.68 -16.50
CA GLN A 702 12.97 -14.31 -16.39
C GLN A 702 12.96 -15.74 -16.94
N ARG A 703 13.58 -16.00 -18.10
CA ARG A 703 13.71 -17.37 -18.64
C ARG A 703 14.48 -18.28 -17.68
N PHE A 704 15.60 -17.79 -17.14
CA PHE A 704 16.39 -18.51 -16.15
C PHE A 704 15.55 -18.85 -14.91
N LEU A 705 14.91 -17.84 -14.30
CA LEU A 705 14.12 -18.00 -13.08
C LEU A 705 12.96 -18.98 -13.26
N THR A 706 12.27 -18.97 -14.40
CA THR A 706 11.16 -19.89 -14.65
C THR A 706 11.60 -21.35 -14.65
N ARG A 707 12.72 -21.69 -15.29
CA ARG A 707 13.28 -23.05 -15.25
C ARG A 707 13.82 -23.38 -13.85
N TRP A 708 14.62 -22.47 -13.30
CA TRP A 708 15.31 -22.64 -12.03
C TRP A 708 14.34 -22.82 -10.86
N VAL A 709 13.28 -22.02 -10.74
CA VAL A 709 12.28 -22.13 -9.67
C VAL A 709 11.54 -23.47 -9.73
N ASN A 710 11.24 -23.96 -10.93
CA ASN A 710 10.60 -25.27 -11.08
C ASN A 710 11.51 -26.39 -10.61
N ASP A 711 12.79 -26.37 -10.96
CA ASP A 711 13.77 -27.35 -10.48
C ASP A 711 13.96 -27.27 -8.95
N VAL A 712 14.09 -26.05 -8.40
CA VAL A 712 14.19 -25.83 -6.95
C VAL A 712 12.97 -26.35 -6.20
N ARG A 713 11.76 -26.27 -6.78
CA ARG A 713 10.55 -26.80 -6.15
C ARG A 713 10.61 -28.31 -5.95
N THR A 714 11.34 -29.05 -6.79
CA THR A 714 11.50 -30.51 -6.73
C THR A 714 12.52 -30.98 -5.69
N LEU A 715 13.40 -30.09 -5.20
CA LEU A 715 14.42 -30.45 -4.23
C LEU A 715 13.79 -30.98 -2.92
N PRO A 716 14.37 -32.06 -2.34
CA PRO A 716 13.92 -32.55 -1.05
C PRO A 716 14.19 -31.50 0.03
N ARG A 717 13.20 -31.28 0.89
CA ARG A 717 13.29 -30.28 1.97
C ARG A 717 13.32 -30.97 3.32
N ARG A 718 14.25 -30.57 4.16
CA ARG A 718 14.24 -30.94 5.57
C ARG A 718 13.00 -30.37 6.26
N LYS A 719 12.50 -31.10 7.26
CA LYS A 719 11.28 -30.72 7.97
C LYS A 719 11.47 -29.34 8.61
N GLY A 720 10.55 -28.43 8.30
CA GLY A 720 10.58 -27.08 8.86
C GLY A 720 11.46 -26.09 8.11
N LEU A 721 12.11 -26.45 7.00
CA LEU A 721 12.72 -25.49 6.08
C LEU A 721 11.66 -24.79 5.22
N ARG A 722 11.77 -23.47 5.06
CA ARG A 722 10.95 -22.68 4.14
C ARG A 722 11.86 -21.88 3.24
N TRP A 723 11.44 -21.65 2.01
CA TRP A 723 12.17 -20.81 1.09
C TRP A 723 11.20 -19.95 0.29
N SER A 724 11.72 -18.88 -0.30
CA SER A 724 10.93 -17.99 -1.12
C SER A 724 11.81 -17.19 -2.08
N LEU A 725 11.22 -16.72 -3.17
CA LEU A 725 11.88 -15.86 -4.16
C LEU A 725 11.25 -14.46 -4.14
N ASP A 726 12.07 -13.43 -4.18
CA ASP A 726 11.65 -12.04 -4.39
C ASP A 726 12.28 -11.48 -5.66
N VAL A 727 11.45 -11.24 -6.68
CA VAL A 727 11.88 -10.64 -7.96
C VAL A 727 11.79 -9.12 -7.85
N ASP A 728 12.84 -8.42 -8.30
CA ASP A 728 13.02 -6.98 -8.10
C ASP A 728 12.89 -6.59 -6.61
N PRO A 729 13.75 -7.14 -5.72
CA PRO A 729 13.70 -6.84 -4.28
C PRO A 729 13.97 -5.35 -4.03
N ARG A 730 13.14 -4.73 -3.18
CA ARG A 730 13.35 -3.36 -2.68
C ARG A 730 14.20 -3.32 -1.42
N ASP A 731 14.27 -4.44 -0.69
CA ASP A 731 15.06 -4.61 0.53
C ASP A 731 15.92 -5.88 0.41
N LEU A 732 17.20 -5.77 0.75
CA LEU A 732 18.18 -6.86 0.75
C LEU A 732 18.46 -7.43 2.15
N LEU A 733 17.76 -6.94 3.19
CA LEU A 733 17.90 -7.32 4.62
C LEU A 733 16.96 -8.45 5.08
#